data_AF-A0A938LI04-F1
#
_entry.id   AF-A0A938LI04-F1
#
_cell.length_a   1.000
_cell.length_b   1.000
_cell.length_c   1.000
_cell.angle_alpha   90.00
_cell.angle_beta   90.00
_cell.angle_gamma   90.00
#
_symmetry.space_group_name_H-M   'P 1'
#
loop_
_entity.id
_entity.type
_entity.pdbx_description
1 polymer ?
#
loop_
_entity_poly.entity_id
_entity_poly.type
_entity_poly.pdbx_seq_one_letter_code
_entity_poly.pdbx_strand_id
1 'polypeptide(L)'
;MMRPGRRCACPAVAAIAALVLGLPAWTAETPARPAAPAKPDAAESPAGPAPPAAPAARPVTTVRSPAGDLVRKWWAEGTAAGNDGDFYDNRDRGHSNLALDPYPQLQKVQYNDEDRKRNLDWGLQGRVLRHVVFGNSSTSAGPTAGGSNARLAYSHPMGLAMLYAQYTNSNLYIYPEHQDHDPGRNGSPGHGDLFPTNTPCLIISQGSSGSDRPFMQAMPLVLAAFRPEVKRKLIEAGMLAPTIQMILRRTGRPVASDDDYLSGKAHPTVFEGSFLNDLEMVKMAHAITLADIPPMVQLAVTEEGSAVRGRDYFDPHESERLGTTPAVVARVFRGRHEAHRMVVSAEGSRDLGGRPLRYRWVLLRGDAARVRIRTLNEAGSRCEIAVPWHERRPAAPGSAIESSRIDIGIFVHNGAYWSAPGFVTVLCPDHEARTYEADGRCVDIGYGAGTVEAAVAGWATVLDFYKSGAAAPAARLLGAGLAPEALAAVAQAAGEYRPAKADADAAQDALKRADEEAKRAKQEKNAPPDASKAADARLAEARKAADAAKKAADEVLSRRREPLKGSVRDLVEGTLKRLAASPTFWPDHFKDVIAPAAADAGKRSALETSRQRLVAFGLLKDGPLESWDLTPVRAGAGTAAERLTASERVLLAQFAAEVLSRIFTPAAATVSYKRNYVDPRISVAKSWRDVFRYGPTGECIGWTRYDGSARTEFNAWGLVVLEKDSLGRCLKAQEVRYELAGTGKGPGLSGATMKWTLAPGITQYEYAGPDDRRGRVK
;
A
#
# COMPACT_ATOMS: atom_id res chain seq x y z
N MET A 1 30.54 -14.60 38.51
CA MET A 1 30.84 -15.98 38.09
C MET A 1 30.35 -16.20 36.66
N MET A 2 31.15 -16.91 35.85
CA MET A 2 31.03 -17.08 34.40
C MET A 2 29.86 -18.00 33.95
N ARG A 3 29.23 -17.61 32.80
CA ARG A 3 28.54 -18.31 31.65
C ARG A 3 28.14 -19.81 31.71
N PRO A 4 27.30 -20.36 30.79
CA PRO A 4 26.73 -19.85 29.50
C PRO A 4 25.18 -20.06 29.38
N GLY A 5 24.37 -19.63 28.40
CA GLY A 5 24.52 -19.33 26.98
C GLY A 5 23.51 -20.18 26.18
N ARG A 6 22.38 -19.61 25.73
CA ARG A 6 21.52 -20.17 24.66
C ARG A 6 20.91 -19.05 23.83
N ARG A 7 21.42 -18.86 22.61
CA ARG A 7 20.78 -18.13 21.51
C ARG A 7 20.04 -19.15 20.65
N CYS A 8 18.72 -19.10 20.61
CA CYS A 8 17.94 -19.73 19.54
C CYS A 8 17.48 -18.63 18.60
N ALA A 9 18.30 -18.30 17.60
CA ALA A 9 17.86 -17.56 16.43
C ALA A 9 17.59 -18.59 15.32
N CYS A 10 16.34 -18.66 14.86
CA CYS A 10 15.95 -19.51 13.74
C CYS A 10 16.52 -18.88 12.44
N PRO A 11 17.44 -19.53 11.71
CA PRO A 11 18.22 -18.89 10.65
C PRO A 11 17.51 -18.78 9.28
N ALA A 12 16.25 -19.22 9.18
CA ALA A 12 15.59 -19.39 7.89
C ALA A 12 15.09 -18.08 7.23
N VAL A 13 14.97 -16.97 7.97
CA VAL A 13 14.41 -15.71 7.44
C VAL A 13 15.49 -14.74 6.96
N ALA A 14 16.70 -14.80 7.53
CA ALA A 14 17.82 -13.95 7.11
C ALA A 14 18.44 -14.37 5.76
N ALA A 15 18.39 -15.67 5.42
CA ALA A 15 19.00 -16.21 4.20
C ALA A 15 18.28 -15.75 2.91
N ILE A 16 16.97 -15.48 2.96
CA ILE A 16 16.21 -15.03 1.79
C ILE A 16 16.45 -13.53 1.51
N ALA A 17 16.67 -12.72 2.55
CA ALA A 17 17.06 -11.32 2.37
C ALA A 17 18.48 -11.19 1.78
N ALA A 18 19.41 -12.06 2.17
CA ALA A 18 20.77 -12.08 1.63
C ALA A 18 20.84 -12.53 0.16
N LEU A 19 20.01 -13.49 -0.25
CA LEU A 19 19.99 -14.00 -1.63
C LEU A 19 19.34 -13.05 -2.63
N VAL A 20 18.43 -12.18 -2.19
CA VAL A 20 17.75 -11.18 -3.03
C VAL A 20 18.46 -9.83 -3.05
N LEU A 21 19.26 -9.49 -2.02
CA LEU A 21 19.88 -8.17 -1.87
C LEU A 21 21.42 -8.15 -1.91
N GLY A 22 22.12 -9.28 -1.91
CA GLY A 22 23.58 -9.31 -1.99
C GLY A 22 24.31 -8.54 -0.87
N LEU A 23 23.71 -8.46 0.32
CA LEU A 23 24.26 -7.71 1.47
C LEU A 23 25.09 -8.63 2.40
N PRO A 24 26.29 -8.21 2.86
CA PRO A 24 26.99 -8.89 3.93
C PRO A 24 26.30 -8.67 5.28
N ALA A 25 26.40 -9.64 6.19
CA ALA A 25 25.85 -9.58 7.54
C ALA A 25 26.46 -8.40 8.32
N TRP A 26 25.64 -7.39 8.64
CA TRP A 26 26.02 -6.27 9.50
C TRP A 26 25.46 -6.49 10.90
N THR A 27 26.33 -6.50 11.91
CA THR A 27 25.94 -6.46 13.32
C THR A 27 25.52 -5.04 13.69
N ALA A 28 24.33 -4.89 14.28
CA ALA A 28 23.83 -3.62 14.78
C ALA A 28 24.62 -3.21 16.04
N GLU A 29 25.71 -2.49 15.85
CA GLU A 29 26.29 -1.63 16.88
C GLU A 29 26.31 -0.20 16.34
N THR A 30 25.79 0.72 17.15
CA THR A 30 25.81 2.17 16.96
C THR A 30 27.27 2.63 16.75
N PRO A 31 27.67 3.20 15.60
CA PRO A 31 29.02 3.72 15.49
C PRO A 31 29.09 5.05 16.23
N ALA A 32 29.90 5.07 17.29
CA ALA A 32 30.40 6.29 17.88
C ALA A 32 31.15 7.11 16.81
N ARG A 33 31.00 8.43 16.91
CA ARG A 33 31.60 9.46 16.06
C ARG A 33 33.13 9.25 15.94
N PRO A 34 33.72 9.05 14.74
CA PRO A 34 35.16 9.09 14.60
C PRO A 34 35.66 10.53 14.77
N ALA A 35 36.67 10.70 15.62
CA ALA A 35 37.40 11.95 15.79
C ALA A 35 38.09 12.35 14.47
N ALA A 36 38.16 13.66 14.22
CA ALA A 36 38.81 14.21 13.03
C ALA A 36 40.32 13.85 13.01
N PRO A 37 40.86 13.34 11.89
CA PRO A 37 42.30 13.17 11.76
C PRO A 37 42.99 14.53 11.64
N ALA A 38 44.11 14.67 12.36
CA ALA A 38 45.00 15.82 12.32
C ALA A 38 45.59 16.02 10.90
N LYS A 39 45.77 17.28 10.51
CA LYS A 39 46.42 17.69 9.25
C LYS A 39 47.88 17.18 9.23
N PRO A 40 48.36 16.55 8.14
CA PRO A 40 49.78 16.43 7.89
C PRO A 40 50.33 17.73 7.25
N ASP A 41 51.54 18.08 7.64
CA ASP A 41 52.30 19.25 7.20
C ASP A 41 52.53 19.29 5.69
N ALA A 42 52.57 20.53 5.17
CA ALA A 42 52.85 20.85 3.79
C ALA A 42 54.34 20.60 3.47
N ALA A 43 54.61 19.68 2.55
CA ALA A 43 55.88 19.61 1.84
C ALA A 43 55.63 19.90 0.35
N GLU A 44 56.27 20.95 -0.15
CA GLU A 44 56.23 21.37 -1.55
C GLU A 44 56.80 20.28 -2.48
N SER A 45 56.12 20.05 -3.61
CA SER A 45 56.64 19.26 -4.74
C SER A 45 56.68 20.12 -6.01
N PRO A 46 57.64 19.89 -6.91
CA PRO A 46 58.06 20.87 -7.90
C PRO A 46 57.09 21.00 -9.07
N ALA A 47 57.03 22.21 -9.63
CA ALA A 47 56.15 22.59 -10.72
C ALA A 47 56.34 21.70 -11.97
N GLY A 48 55.27 20.99 -12.34
CA GLY A 48 55.16 20.31 -13.63
C GLY A 48 54.97 21.29 -14.80
N PRO A 49 55.25 20.88 -16.04
CA PRO A 49 55.20 21.75 -17.21
C PRO A 49 53.78 22.27 -17.47
N ALA A 50 53.71 23.48 -18.03
CA ALA A 50 52.46 24.21 -18.27
C ALA A 50 51.42 23.36 -19.03
N PRO A 51 50.13 23.40 -18.63
CA PRO A 51 49.09 22.58 -19.22
C PRO A 51 48.85 22.96 -20.69
N PRO A 52 48.62 21.98 -21.57
CA PRO A 52 48.21 22.25 -22.95
C PRO A 52 46.87 22.98 -22.98
N ALA A 53 46.65 23.80 -24.02
CA ALA A 53 45.46 24.61 -24.22
C ALA A 53 44.17 23.82 -23.96
N ALA A 54 43.26 24.41 -23.17
CA ALA A 54 42.02 23.80 -22.74
C ALA A 54 41.20 23.28 -23.94
N PRO A 55 40.76 22.00 -23.95
CA PRO A 55 39.84 21.54 -24.97
C PRO A 55 38.57 22.40 -24.91
N ALA A 56 38.03 22.77 -26.09
CA ALA A 56 36.79 23.54 -26.18
C ALA A 56 35.74 22.92 -25.25
N ALA A 57 35.26 23.71 -24.28
CA ALA A 57 34.39 23.20 -23.22
C ALA A 57 33.13 22.57 -23.83
N ARG A 58 32.83 21.32 -23.47
CA ARG A 58 31.61 20.63 -23.90
C ARG A 58 30.38 21.49 -23.55
N PRO A 59 29.40 21.64 -24.46
CA PRO A 59 28.21 22.42 -24.15
C PRO A 59 27.45 21.81 -22.97
N VAL A 60 26.89 22.65 -22.10
CA VAL A 60 26.17 22.21 -20.88
C VAL A 60 24.94 21.36 -21.18
N THR A 61 24.22 21.68 -22.26
CA THR A 61 23.10 20.89 -22.78
C THR A 61 22.81 21.29 -24.23
N THR A 62 22.22 20.39 -25.01
CA THR A 62 21.65 20.68 -26.35
C THR A 62 20.13 20.62 -26.39
N VAL A 63 19.47 20.44 -25.23
CA VAL A 63 18.00 20.40 -25.11
C VAL A 63 17.40 21.73 -25.59
N ARG A 64 16.53 21.66 -26.60
CA ARG A 64 15.79 22.82 -27.14
C ARG A 64 14.47 22.99 -26.39
N SER A 65 14.53 23.65 -25.24
CA SER A 65 13.36 24.01 -24.42
C SER A 65 13.64 25.31 -23.68
N PRO A 66 12.62 26.03 -23.18
CA PRO A 66 12.85 27.24 -22.38
C PRO A 66 13.80 27.02 -21.20
N ALA A 67 13.71 25.86 -20.54
CA ALA A 67 14.63 25.49 -19.46
C ALA A 67 16.07 25.30 -19.96
N GLY A 68 16.24 24.55 -21.06
CA GLY A 68 17.55 24.34 -21.68
C GLY A 68 18.20 25.63 -22.20
N ASP A 69 17.38 26.55 -22.73
CA ASP A 69 17.81 27.86 -23.21
C ASP A 69 18.37 28.73 -22.08
N LEU A 70 17.68 28.76 -20.92
CA LEU A 70 18.15 29.47 -19.73
C LEU A 70 19.45 28.87 -19.18
N VAL A 71 19.53 27.54 -19.06
CA VAL A 71 20.74 26.87 -18.57
C VAL A 71 21.94 27.16 -19.48
N ARG A 72 21.77 27.17 -20.81
CA ARG A 72 22.84 27.55 -21.74
C ARG A 72 23.26 29.00 -21.57
N LYS A 73 22.29 29.91 -21.41
CA LYS A 73 22.57 31.33 -21.17
C LYS A 73 23.40 31.53 -19.89
N TRP A 74 22.92 31.01 -18.76
CA TRP A 74 23.60 31.14 -17.47
C TRP A 74 24.96 30.44 -17.43
N TRP A 75 25.12 29.34 -18.17
CA TRP A 75 26.42 28.69 -18.33
C TRP A 75 27.41 29.56 -19.11
N ALA A 76 26.97 30.17 -20.22
CA ALA A 76 27.80 31.10 -20.98
C ALA A 76 28.17 32.36 -20.17
N GLU A 77 27.30 32.78 -19.25
CA GLU A 77 27.53 33.87 -18.30
C GLU A 77 28.43 33.45 -17.10
N GLY A 78 28.74 32.15 -16.95
CA GLY A 78 29.53 31.61 -15.84
C GLY A 78 28.78 31.56 -14.49
N THR A 79 27.46 31.74 -14.50
CA THR A 79 26.61 31.78 -13.29
C THR A 79 25.93 30.45 -12.99
N ALA A 80 25.93 29.50 -13.93
CA ALA A 80 25.45 28.13 -13.74
C ALA A 80 26.61 27.16 -13.49
N ALA A 81 26.38 26.09 -12.73
CA ALA A 81 27.40 25.11 -12.34
C ALA A 81 27.74 24.09 -13.44
N GLY A 82 26.81 23.82 -14.36
CA GLY A 82 26.95 22.73 -15.32
C GLY A 82 26.85 21.34 -14.67
N ASN A 83 27.14 20.30 -15.46
CA ASN A 83 27.02 18.89 -15.05
C ASN A 83 28.36 18.14 -14.98
N ASP A 84 29.49 18.83 -15.08
CA ASP A 84 30.79 18.18 -14.92
C ASP A 84 30.92 17.60 -13.50
N GLY A 85 31.13 16.28 -13.41
CA GLY A 85 31.19 15.55 -12.14
C GLY A 85 29.85 14.98 -11.65
N ASP A 86 28.75 15.24 -12.37
CA ASP A 86 27.46 14.60 -12.12
C ASP A 86 27.32 13.30 -12.94
N PHE A 87 26.59 12.33 -12.38
CA PHE A 87 26.40 11.03 -12.98
C PHE A 87 24.92 10.66 -13.08
N TYR A 88 24.61 9.98 -14.18
CA TYR A 88 23.37 9.25 -14.38
C TYR A 88 23.61 7.75 -14.20
N ASP A 89 22.81 7.13 -13.33
CA ASP A 89 22.82 5.69 -13.06
C ASP A 89 21.57 5.01 -13.60
N ASN A 90 21.74 4.02 -14.48
CA ASN A 90 20.65 3.19 -14.97
C ASN A 90 20.79 1.77 -14.43
N ARG A 91 19.78 1.33 -13.68
CA ARG A 91 19.75 0.01 -13.04
C ARG A 91 18.66 -0.91 -13.60
N ASP A 92 18.38 -0.80 -14.89
CA ASP A 92 17.42 -1.68 -15.58
C ASP A 92 17.96 -2.18 -16.93
N ARG A 93 19.28 -2.20 -17.10
CA ARG A 93 19.98 -2.65 -18.32
C ARG A 93 19.53 -1.93 -19.59
N GLY A 94 19.20 -0.64 -19.44
CA GLY A 94 18.83 0.25 -20.54
C GLY A 94 17.35 0.20 -20.92
N HIS A 95 16.49 -0.45 -20.13
CA HIS A 95 15.07 -0.60 -20.44
C HIS A 95 14.32 0.74 -20.42
N SER A 96 14.53 1.58 -19.39
CA SER A 96 14.11 2.99 -19.39
C SER A 96 15.33 3.90 -19.31
N ASN A 97 16.10 4.01 -20.40
CA ASN A 97 17.33 4.79 -20.39
C ASN A 97 17.11 6.28 -20.68
N LEU A 98 17.84 7.16 -19.99
CA LEU A 98 18.03 8.56 -20.38
C LEU A 98 18.92 8.63 -21.64
N ALA A 99 18.48 9.38 -22.65
CA ALA A 99 19.33 9.75 -23.77
C ALA A 99 20.38 10.78 -23.28
N LEU A 100 21.66 10.47 -23.43
CA LEU A 100 22.76 11.29 -22.91
C LEU A 100 23.26 12.35 -23.89
N ASP A 101 23.05 12.18 -25.20
CA ASP A 101 23.45 13.15 -26.23
C ASP A 101 22.98 14.58 -25.93
N PRO A 102 21.77 14.80 -25.36
CA PRO A 102 21.33 16.13 -24.96
C PRO A 102 22.06 16.76 -23.76
N TYR A 103 22.89 15.99 -23.05
CA TYR A 103 23.59 16.40 -21.82
C TYR A 103 25.10 16.09 -21.88
N PRO A 104 25.89 16.74 -22.74
CA PRO A 104 27.26 16.30 -23.06
C PRO A 104 28.27 16.32 -21.89
N GLN A 105 27.99 17.08 -20.82
CA GLN A 105 28.81 17.11 -19.61
C GLN A 105 28.51 15.95 -18.64
N LEU A 106 27.28 15.41 -18.68
CA LEU A 106 26.79 14.38 -17.77
C LEU A 106 27.47 13.03 -18.05
N GLN A 107 27.92 12.36 -16.99
CA GLN A 107 28.59 11.06 -17.10
C GLN A 107 27.61 9.92 -16.82
N LYS A 108 27.87 8.72 -17.37
CA LYS A 108 27.10 7.51 -17.05
C LYS A 108 27.87 6.66 -16.05
N VAL A 109 27.19 6.14 -15.03
CA VAL A 109 27.76 5.08 -14.18
C VAL A 109 27.97 3.84 -15.05
N GLN A 110 29.22 3.38 -15.12
CA GLN A 110 29.60 2.19 -15.88
C GLN A 110 29.62 0.98 -14.96
N TYR A 111 29.01 -0.12 -15.42
CA TYR A 111 29.01 -1.42 -14.75
C TYR A 111 29.79 -2.41 -15.61
N ASN A 112 30.86 -2.95 -15.04
CA ASN A 112 31.68 -3.97 -15.71
C ASN A 112 31.02 -5.36 -15.61
N ASP A 113 31.61 -6.38 -16.22
CA ASP A 113 31.04 -7.73 -16.22
C ASP A 113 30.96 -8.36 -14.83
N GLU A 114 31.87 -8.01 -13.91
CA GLU A 114 31.82 -8.47 -12.53
C GLU A 114 30.66 -7.84 -11.77
N ASP A 115 30.42 -6.53 -11.98
CA ASP A 115 29.28 -5.83 -11.41
C ASP A 115 27.95 -6.45 -11.88
N ARG A 116 27.86 -6.78 -13.18
CA ARG A 116 26.67 -7.43 -13.77
C ARG A 116 26.45 -8.83 -13.24
N LYS A 117 27.52 -9.63 -13.07
CA LYS A 117 27.44 -10.95 -12.42
C LYS A 117 26.89 -10.86 -10.99
N ARG A 118 27.14 -9.73 -10.31
CA ARG A 118 26.64 -9.43 -8.97
C ARG A 118 25.29 -8.67 -8.96
N ASN A 119 24.68 -8.44 -10.13
CA ASN A 119 23.46 -7.65 -10.31
C ASN A 119 23.53 -6.23 -9.71
N LEU A 120 24.71 -5.62 -9.72
CA LEU A 120 24.88 -4.25 -9.24
C LEU A 120 24.27 -3.21 -10.20
N ASP A 121 23.95 -3.61 -11.42
CA ASP A 121 23.30 -2.86 -12.51
C ASP A 121 21.78 -3.08 -12.60
N TRP A 122 21.17 -3.75 -11.61
CA TRP A 122 19.77 -4.19 -11.68
C TRP A 122 18.99 -3.87 -10.40
N GLY A 123 17.74 -3.42 -10.51
CA GLY A 123 16.87 -3.20 -9.35
C GLY A 123 17.14 -1.93 -8.56
N LEU A 124 16.59 -1.89 -7.35
CA LEU A 124 16.82 -0.88 -6.32
C LEU A 124 18.33 -0.66 -6.10
N GLN A 125 18.77 0.61 -6.02
CA GLN A 125 20.15 0.92 -5.65
C GLN A 125 20.35 0.68 -4.15
N GLY A 126 21.14 -0.35 -3.83
CA GLY A 126 21.50 -0.72 -2.46
C GLY A 126 22.78 -0.09 -1.93
N ARG A 127 23.36 0.90 -2.62
CA ARG A 127 24.63 1.56 -2.23
C ARG A 127 24.49 3.07 -2.27
N VAL A 128 25.38 3.74 -1.54
CA VAL A 128 25.67 5.17 -1.71
C VAL A 128 26.87 5.28 -2.64
N LEU A 129 26.69 5.98 -3.77
CA LEU A 129 27.76 6.30 -4.70
C LEU A 129 28.44 7.61 -4.28
N ARG A 130 29.75 7.71 -4.53
CA ARG A 130 30.58 8.83 -4.05
C ARG A 130 30.32 10.15 -4.79
N HIS A 131 29.68 10.10 -5.95
CA HIS A 131 29.44 11.25 -6.81
C HIS A 131 28.04 11.82 -6.59
N VAL A 132 27.77 12.99 -7.19
CA VAL A 132 26.38 13.42 -7.39
C VAL A 132 25.76 12.47 -8.40
N VAL A 133 24.74 11.74 -7.97
CA VAL A 133 24.07 10.74 -8.81
C VAL A 133 22.58 10.98 -8.81
N PHE A 134 21.98 11.00 -9.99
CA PHE A 134 20.58 10.65 -10.13
C PHE A 134 20.45 9.39 -10.97
N GLY A 135 19.39 8.62 -10.77
CA GLY A 135 19.26 7.36 -11.49
C GLY A 135 17.88 6.76 -11.44
N ASN A 136 17.71 5.65 -12.15
CA ASN A 136 16.43 4.98 -12.24
C ASN A 136 16.55 3.46 -12.34
N SER A 137 15.42 2.79 -12.10
CA SER A 137 15.21 1.39 -12.47
C SER A 137 13.73 1.14 -12.64
N SER A 138 13.30 0.77 -13.84
CA SER A 138 11.91 0.39 -14.12
C SER A 138 11.61 -1.09 -13.81
N THR A 139 12.59 -1.82 -13.26
CA THR A 139 12.40 -3.20 -12.82
C THR A 139 11.39 -3.26 -11.68
N SER A 140 10.51 -4.25 -11.73
CA SER A 140 9.40 -4.37 -10.79
C SER A 140 8.78 -5.75 -10.91
N ALA A 141 8.00 -6.13 -9.89
CA ALA A 141 7.12 -7.27 -9.93
C ALA A 141 5.67 -6.80 -9.76
N GLY A 142 4.70 -7.64 -10.13
CA GLY A 142 3.29 -7.31 -9.91
C GLY A 142 2.96 -7.04 -8.43
N PRO A 143 1.84 -6.36 -8.13
CA PRO A 143 1.48 -5.92 -6.77
C PRO A 143 1.49 -7.02 -5.71
N THR A 144 1.13 -8.25 -6.09
CA THR A 144 1.08 -9.41 -5.18
C THR A 144 2.38 -10.24 -5.18
N ALA A 145 3.39 -9.84 -5.96
CA ALA A 145 4.64 -10.55 -6.19
C ALA A 145 5.90 -9.74 -5.82
N GLY A 146 5.75 -8.61 -5.14
CA GLY A 146 6.87 -7.82 -4.61
C GLY A 146 6.77 -6.31 -4.89
N GLY A 147 5.97 -5.92 -5.89
CA GLY A 147 5.76 -4.53 -6.28
C GLY A 147 7.00 -3.86 -6.90
N SER A 148 6.99 -2.54 -6.91
CA SER A 148 8.06 -1.66 -7.36
C SER A 148 9.29 -1.65 -6.45
N ASN A 149 10.40 -1.12 -6.97
CA ASN A 149 11.61 -0.85 -6.20
C ASN A 149 11.36 0.08 -5.00
N ALA A 150 10.48 1.09 -5.17
CA ALA A 150 10.12 1.99 -4.08
C ALA A 150 9.41 1.23 -2.95
N ARG A 151 8.44 0.36 -3.28
CA ARG A 151 7.74 -0.44 -2.29
C ARG A 151 8.65 -1.46 -1.61
N LEU A 152 9.59 -2.03 -2.34
CA LEU A 152 10.64 -2.89 -1.76
C LEU A 152 11.46 -2.14 -0.70
N ALA A 153 11.92 -0.92 -1.01
CA ALA A 153 12.68 -0.10 -0.08
C ALA A 153 11.84 0.31 1.15
N TYR A 154 10.58 0.65 0.94
CA TYR A 154 9.68 1.11 2.00
C TYR A 154 9.23 -0.01 2.95
N SER A 155 9.24 -1.26 2.49
CA SER A 155 8.77 -2.40 3.29
C SER A 155 9.82 -2.95 4.27
N HIS A 156 11.00 -2.33 4.37
CA HIS A 156 12.08 -2.82 5.23
C HIS A 156 12.85 -1.67 5.93
N PRO A 157 13.16 -1.78 7.24
CA PRO A 157 13.90 -0.74 7.96
C PRO A 157 15.24 -0.35 7.32
N MET A 158 16.02 -1.34 6.86
CA MET A 158 17.29 -1.09 6.16
C MET A 158 17.09 -0.36 4.81
N GLY A 159 15.95 -0.54 4.15
CA GLY A 159 15.64 0.17 2.91
C GLY A 159 15.46 1.66 3.18
N LEU A 160 14.68 2.03 4.20
CA LEU A 160 14.51 3.43 4.61
C LEU A 160 15.82 4.09 5.07
N ALA A 161 16.66 3.35 5.81
CA ALA A 161 17.98 3.83 6.20
C ALA A 161 18.90 4.07 4.99
N MET A 162 18.90 3.15 4.01
CA MET A 162 19.67 3.29 2.78
C MET A 162 19.20 4.50 1.95
N LEU A 163 17.88 4.68 1.80
CA LEU A 163 17.33 5.84 1.10
C LEU A 163 17.73 7.16 1.76
N TYR A 164 17.72 7.23 3.09
CA TYR A 164 18.19 8.42 3.80
C TYR A 164 19.69 8.67 3.57
N ALA A 165 20.50 7.60 3.61
CA ALA A 165 21.94 7.71 3.34
C ALA A 165 22.22 8.20 1.91
N GLN A 166 21.47 7.73 0.91
CA GLN A 166 21.56 8.24 -0.47
C GLN A 166 21.18 9.72 -0.53
N TYR A 167 20.05 10.07 0.07
CA TYR A 167 19.50 11.43 0.10
C TYR A 167 20.50 12.44 0.67
N THR A 168 21.20 12.13 1.77
CA THR A 168 22.19 13.04 2.36
C THR A 168 23.57 12.99 1.69
N ASN A 169 23.77 12.11 0.70
CA ASN A 169 25.02 12.00 -0.06
C ASN A 169 24.80 12.31 -1.54
N SER A 170 23.81 13.16 -1.87
CA SER A 170 23.54 13.63 -3.23
C SER A 170 23.23 12.51 -4.24
N ASN A 171 22.65 11.41 -3.76
CA ASN A 171 22.15 10.31 -4.59
C ASN A 171 20.61 10.37 -4.58
N LEU A 172 19.97 10.57 -5.74
CA LEU A 172 18.51 10.68 -5.85
C LEU A 172 17.96 9.76 -6.96
N TYR A 173 17.18 8.75 -6.58
CA TYR A 173 16.64 7.78 -7.53
C TYR A 173 15.16 8.02 -7.84
N ILE A 174 14.79 7.70 -9.09
CA ILE A 174 13.45 7.76 -9.65
C ILE A 174 12.99 6.33 -9.96
N TYR A 175 11.88 5.90 -9.37
CA TYR A 175 11.32 4.56 -9.59
C TYR A 175 9.85 4.66 -10.00
N PRO A 176 9.43 4.00 -11.09
CA PRO A 176 8.00 3.84 -11.39
C PRO A 176 7.26 3.06 -10.29
N GLU A 177 5.99 3.39 -10.05
CA GLU A 177 5.16 2.71 -9.05
C GLU A 177 4.72 1.30 -9.50
N HIS A 178 4.59 1.07 -10.80
CA HIS A 178 4.20 -0.22 -11.40
C HIS A 178 3.06 -0.96 -10.66
N GLN A 179 1.85 -0.39 -10.74
CA GLN A 179 0.58 -0.91 -10.16
C GLN A 179 0.48 -0.93 -8.63
N ASP A 180 1.47 -0.41 -7.89
CA ASP A 180 1.39 -0.20 -6.44
C ASP A 180 0.50 0.99 -6.04
N HIS A 181 0.06 1.81 -7.00
CA HIS A 181 -0.75 3.00 -6.81
C HIS A 181 -1.79 3.20 -7.93
N ASP A 182 -2.59 2.16 -8.19
CA ASP A 182 -3.67 2.16 -9.17
C ASP A 182 -5.06 2.08 -8.49
N PRO A 183 -6.12 2.72 -9.03
CA PRO A 183 -7.45 2.67 -8.43
C PRO A 183 -7.94 1.24 -8.19
N GLY A 184 -8.56 0.99 -7.05
CA GLY A 184 -9.04 -0.33 -6.65
C GLY A 184 -8.61 -0.72 -5.23
N ARG A 185 -8.79 -1.99 -4.88
CA ARG A 185 -8.50 -2.50 -3.52
C ARG A 185 -8.01 -3.94 -3.51
N ASN A 186 -8.55 -4.80 -4.38
CA ASN A 186 -8.32 -6.25 -4.37
C ASN A 186 -8.03 -6.86 -5.75
N GLY A 187 -7.23 -6.15 -6.55
CA GLY A 187 -6.95 -6.50 -7.95
C GLY A 187 -7.85 -5.71 -8.90
N SER A 188 -7.97 -6.15 -10.15
CA SER A 188 -8.62 -5.39 -11.25
C SER A 188 -9.82 -4.52 -10.78
N PRO A 189 -9.76 -3.18 -10.91
CA PRO A 189 -8.76 -2.42 -11.68
C PRO A 189 -7.39 -2.22 -11.02
N GLY A 190 -7.22 -2.49 -9.72
CA GLY A 190 -5.97 -2.23 -9.00
C GLY A 190 -6.07 -2.45 -7.49
N HIS A 191 -5.04 -2.05 -6.76
CA HIS A 191 -4.96 -2.29 -5.32
C HIS A 191 -5.04 -1.03 -4.47
N GLY A 192 -5.25 0.14 -5.08
CA GLY A 192 -5.12 1.47 -4.45
C GLY A 192 -3.67 1.75 -4.10
N ASP A 193 -3.46 2.48 -3.01
CA ASP A 193 -2.12 2.74 -2.47
C ASP A 193 -1.60 1.56 -1.62
N LEU A 194 -0.52 0.93 -2.09
CA LEU A 194 0.19 -0.16 -1.41
C LEU A 194 1.48 0.28 -0.72
N PHE A 195 1.85 1.56 -0.77
CA PHE A 195 3.04 2.04 -0.10
C PHE A 195 2.80 2.15 1.42
N PRO A 196 3.69 1.60 2.27
CA PRO A 196 3.50 1.68 3.71
C PRO A 196 3.97 3.01 4.34
N THR A 197 4.66 3.85 3.57
CA THR A 197 5.18 5.16 3.97
C THR A 197 5.32 6.09 2.76
N ASN A 198 5.60 7.36 3.02
CA ASN A 198 5.94 8.39 2.05
C ASN A 198 7.25 9.06 2.50
N THR A 199 8.15 9.36 1.57
CA THR A 199 9.48 9.87 1.89
C THR A 199 9.93 10.97 0.91
N PRO A 200 10.85 11.87 1.32
CA PRO A 200 11.47 12.82 0.41
C PRO A 200 12.73 12.23 -0.25
N CYS A 201 13.09 10.97 0.04
CA CYS A 201 14.41 10.43 -0.27
C CYS A 201 14.52 9.83 -1.69
N LEU A 202 13.40 9.74 -2.41
CA LEU A 202 13.33 9.27 -3.80
C LEU A 202 12.17 9.97 -4.53
N ILE A 203 12.05 9.74 -5.83
CA ILE A 203 10.89 10.15 -6.63
C ILE A 203 10.18 8.89 -7.11
N ILE A 204 8.86 8.80 -6.89
CA ILE A 204 8.04 7.74 -7.47
C ILE A 204 7.24 8.32 -8.64
N SER A 205 7.36 7.75 -9.84
CA SER A 205 6.59 8.19 -11.00
C SER A 205 5.33 7.33 -11.20
N GLN A 206 4.20 7.96 -11.54
CA GLN A 206 2.95 7.24 -11.82
C GLN A 206 3.06 6.49 -13.14
N GLY A 207 2.83 5.18 -13.10
CA GLY A 207 2.90 4.27 -14.24
C GLY A 207 4.07 3.29 -14.16
N SER A 208 4.42 2.74 -15.32
CA SER A 208 5.45 1.69 -15.47
C SER A 208 6.69 2.23 -16.20
N SER A 209 7.47 1.35 -16.83
CA SER A 209 8.67 1.72 -17.59
C SER A 209 8.42 2.90 -18.54
N GLY A 210 9.29 3.91 -18.47
CA GLY A 210 9.19 5.13 -19.26
C GLY A 210 8.47 6.28 -18.57
N SER A 211 7.67 6.02 -17.52
CA SER A 211 7.01 7.08 -16.72
C SER A 211 8.00 7.94 -15.91
N ASP A 212 9.20 7.42 -15.67
CA ASP A 212 10.31 8.06 -14.99
C ASP A 212 11.05 9.09 -15.87
N ARG A 213 10.91 9.00 -17.21
CA ARG A 213 11.64 9.82 -18.17
C ARG A 213 11.47 11.33 -18.00
N PRO A 214 10.26 11.89 -17.76
CA PRO A 214 10.11 13.33 -17.55
C PRO A 214 10.96 13.84 -16.38
N PHE A 215 11.02 13.08 -15.28
CA PHE A 215 11.83 13.42 -14.12
C PHE A 215 13.33 13.29 -14.44
N MET A 216 13.74 12.20 -15.10
CA MET A 216 15.14 12.01 -15.51
C MET A 216 15.65 13.08 -16.48
N GLN A 217 14.78 13.62 -17.34
CA GLN A 217 15.12 14.70 -18.28
C GLN A 217 15.27 16.05 -17.56
N ALA A 218 14.50 16.29 -16.51
CA ALA A 218 14.58 17.54 -15.73
C ALA A 218 15.82 17.60 -14.82
N MET A 219 16.21 16.48 -14.20
CA MET A 219 17.32 16.43 -13.24
C MET A 219 18.64 17.07 -13.75
N PRO A 220 19.17 16.73 -14.94
CA PRO A 220 20.43 17.33 -15.41
C PRO A 220 20.31 18.83 -15.73
N LEU A 221 19.12 19.33 -16.04
CA LEU A 221 18.92 20.78 -16.23
C LEU A 221 18.94 21.50 -14.88
N VAL A 222 18.29 20.94 -13.87
CA VAL A 222 18.26 21.51 -12.50
C VAL A 222 19.63 21.46 -11.84
N LEU A 223 20.34 20.34 -11.96
CA LEU A 223 21.70 20.19 -11.46
C LEU A 223 22.66 21.20 -12.09
N ALA A 224 22.53 21.44 -13.40
CA ALA A 224 23.33 22.45 -14.08
C ALA A 224 22.98 23.88 -13.69
N ALA A 225 21.70 24.17 -13.38
CA ALA A 225 21.20 25.52 -13.16
C ALA A 225 21.67 26.15 -11.84
N PHE A 226 21.98 25.36 -10.81
CA PHE A 226 22.50 25.89 -9.55
C PHE A 226 23.73 26.77 -9.79
N ARG A 227 23.90 27.82 -8.98
CA ARG A 227 25.14 28.60 -8.97
C ARG A 227 26.33 27.72 -8.55
N PRO A 228 27.52 27.85 -9.17
CA PRO A 228 28.67 26.96 -8.90
C PRO A 228 29.02 26.83 -7.41
N GLU A 229 29.07 27.95 -6.70
CA GLU A 229 29.37 28.03 -5.28
C GLU A 229 28.28 27.41 -4.40
N VAL A 230 27.02 27.55 -4.81
CA VAL A 230 25.85 27.01 -4.10
C VAL A 230 25.81 25.50 -4.25
N LYS A 231 25.94 24.98 -5.48
CA LYS A 231 25.97 23.53 -5.73
C LYS A 231 27.06 22.85 -4.93
N ARG A 232 28.27 23.42 -4.91
CA ARG A 232 29.40 22.92 -4.12
C ARG A 232 29.07 22.86 -2.63
N LYS A 233 28.53 23.95 -2.08
CA LYS A 233 28.15 24.00 -0.66
C LYS A 233 27.06 23.00 -0.31
N LEU A 234 26.07 22.82 -1.20
CA LEU A 234 25.01 21.84 -1.06
C LEU A 234 25.54 20.40 -1.06
N ILE A 235 26.53 20.09 -1.91
CA ILE A 235 27.18 18.77 -1.93
C ILE A 235 27.94 18.53 -0.63
N GLU A 236 28.81 19.45 -0.22
CA GLU A 236 29.63 19.35 1.00
C GLU A 236 28.77 19.18 2.27
N ALA A 237 27.60 19.82 2.32
CA ALA A 237 26.71 19.77 3.47
C ALA A 237 25.71 18.59 3.44
N GLY A 238 25.67 17.81 2.35
CA GLY A 238 24.67 16.76 2.15
C GLY A 238 23.24 17.27 1.95
N MET A 239 23.10 18.42 1.28
CA MET A 239 21.85 19.17 1.11
C MET A 239 21.38 19.31 -0.34
N LEU A 240 22.13 18.78 -1.32
CA LEU A 240 21.76 18.86 -2.73
C LEU A 240 20.44 18.14 -3.04
N ALA A 241 20.31 16.85 -2.73
CA ALA A 241 19.07 16.12 -2.97
C ALA A 241 17.88 16.66 -2.14
N PRO A 242 18.05 17.07 -0.85
CA PRO A 242 17.01 17.80 -0.14
C PRO A 242 16.53 19.06 -0.83
N THR A 243 17.45 19.86 -1.37
CA THR A 243 17.12 21.08 -2.09
C THR A 243 16.39 20.79 -3.40
N ILE A 244 16.83 19.77 -4.15
CA ILE A 244 16.14 19.33 -5.38
C ILE A 244 14.70 18.86 -5.07
N GLN A 245 14.51 18.12 -3.98
CA GLN A 245 13.18 17.66 -3.55
C GLN A 245 12.27 18.82 -3.12
N MET A 246 12.83 19.83 -2.48
CA MET A 246 12.11 21.08 -2.20
C MET A 246 11.67 21.74 -3.50
N ILE A 247 12.60 21.94 -4.45
CA ILE A 247 12.35 22.59 -5.74
C ILE A 247 11.28 21.84 -6.53
N LEU A 248 11.41 20.52 -6.68
CA LEU A 248 10.44 19.68 -7.40
C LEU A 248 9.01 19.87 -6.87
N ARG A 249 8.86 19.87 -5.55
CA ARG A 249 7.55 19.96 -4.90
C ARG A 249 7.00 21.38 -4.92
N ARG A 250 7.87 22.38 -4.80
CA ARG A 250 7.50 23.80 -4.74
C ARG A 250 7.10 24.37 -6.10
N THR A 251 7.72 23.87 -7.16
CA THR A 251 7.51 24.37 -8.53
C THR A 251 6.56 23.51 -9.35
N GLY A 252 6.11 22.38 -8.81
CA GLY A 252 5.17 21.49 -9.48
C GLY A 252 3.92 22.25 -9.92
N ARG A 253 3.43 21.99 -11.13
CA ARG A 253 2.29 22.71 -11.74
C ARG A 253 1.04 22.81 -10.87
N PRO A 254 0.69 21.80 -10.04
CA PRO A 254 -0.46 21.93 -9.13
C PRO A 254 -0.24 22.95 -8.00
N VAL A 255 0.98 23.42 -7.74
CA VAL A 255 1.33 24.22 -6.56
C VAL A 255 1.48 25.69 -6.96
N ALA A 256 0.60 26.55 -6.45
CA ALA A 256 0.60 27.98 -6.76
C ALA A 256 0.92 28.87 -5.54
N SER A 257 0.89 28.33 -4.32
CA SER A 257 1.03 29.11 -3.09
C SER A 257 1.77 28.35 -1.98
N ASP A 258 2.09 29.06 -0.89
CA ASP A 258 2.57 28.45 0.35
C ASP A 258 1.57 27.45 0.93
N ASP A 259 0.27 27.75 0.87
CA ASP A 259 -0.77 26.84 1.37
C ASP A 259 -0.86 25.56 0.54
N ASP A 260 -0.72 25.67 -0.79
CA ASP A 260 -0.62 24.49 -1.65
C ASP A 260 0.62 23.65 -1.30
N TYR A 261 1.75 24.32 -1.06
CA TYR A 261 2.99 23.66 -0.63
C TYR A 261 2.80 22.98 0.72
N LEU A 262 2.21 23.65 1.70
CA LEU A 262 1.94 23.13 3.03
C LEU A 262 0.64 22.30 3.07
N SER A 263 0.42 21.45 2.06
CA SER A 263 -0.73 20.55 1.96
C SER A 263 -0.37 19.26 1.24
N GLY A 264 -1.28 18.27 1.27
CA GLY A 264 -1.09 17.01 0.53
C GLY A 264 -0.92 17.19 -0.99
N LYS A 265 -1.31 18.35 -1.55
CA LYS A 265 -1.22 18.67 -2.98
C LYS A 265 0.22 18.66 -3.52
N ALA A 266 1.15 19.27 -2.78
CA ALA A 266 2.58 19.28 -3.14
C ALA A 266 3.32 18.00 -2.69
N HIS A 267 2.65 17.17 -1.88
CA HIS A 267 3.26 16.03 -1.21
C HIS A 267 2.63 14.67 -1.55
N PRO A 268 2.34 14.37 -2.83
CA PRO A 268 1.83 13.06 -3.18
C PRO A 268 2.91 12.00 -2.94
N THR A 269 2.47 10.76 -2.77
CA THR A 269 3.35 9.57 -2.71
C THR A 269 3.95 9.27 -4.08
N VAL A 270 3.13 9.42 -5.11
CA VAL A 270 3.50 9.18 -6.51
C VAL A 270 3.24 10.45 -7.32
N PHE A 271 4.22 10.84 -8.12
CA PHE A 271 4.17 12.03 -8.96
C PHE A 271 3.76 11.68 -10.39
N GLU A 272 2.81 12.42 -10.93
CA GLU A 272 2.54 12.38 -12.36
C GLU A 272 3.60 13.19 -13.11
N GLY A 273 4.05 12.71 -14.28
CA GLY A 273 4.96 13.47 -15.14
C GLY A 273 4.36 14.81 -15.59
N SER A 274 3.03 14.90 -15.66
CA SER A 274 2.26 16.12 -15.96
C SER A 274 2.48 17.22 -14.91
N PHE A 275 2.88 16.88 -13.68
CA PHE A 275 3.10 17.84 -12.60
C PHE A 275 4.41 18.59 -12.74
N LEU A 276 5.33 18.11 -13.58
CA LEU A 276 6.66 18.67 -13.68
C LEU A 276 6.66 20.02 -14.40
N ASN A 277 7.42 20.97 -13.86
CA ASN A 277 7.63 22.29 -14.45
C ASN A 277 9.14 22.59 -14.47
N ASP A 278 9.83 21.98 -15.44
CA ASP A 278 11.30 22.07 -15.58
C ASP A 278 11.81 23.51 -15.64
N LEU A 279 11.08 24.41 -16.31
CA LEU A 279 11.40 25.83 -16.39
C LEU A 279 11.45 26.50 -15.02
N GLU A 280 10.43 26.32 -14.19
CA GLU A 280 10.39 26.91 -12.86
C GLU A 280 11.38 26.23 -11.90
N MET A 281 11.64 24.92 -12.10
CA MET A 281 12.67 24.22 -11.34
C MET A 281 14.06 24.82 -11.58
N VAL A 282 14.46 25.06 -12.85
CA VAL A 282 15.79 25.63 -13.15
C VAL A 282 15.91 27.07 -12.67
N LYS A 283 14.84 27.87 -12.79
CA LYS A 283 14.81 29.25 -12.26
C LYS A 283 14.99 29.27 -10.75
N MET A 284 14.28 28.41 -10.01
CA MET A 284 14.40 28.34 -8.56
C MET A 284 15.78 27.85 -8.14
N ALA A 285 16.34 26.83 -8.81
CA ALA A 285 17.69 26.34 -8.53
C ALA A 285 18.75 27.43 -8.71
N HIS A 286 18.64 28.23 -9.77
CA HIS A 286 19.57 29.32 -10.06
C HIS A 286 19.41 30.52 -9.11
N ALA A 287 18.20 30.77 -8.62
CA ALA A 287 17.90 31.88 -7.72
C ALA A 287 18.49 31.70 -6.30
N ILE A 288 18.70 30.45 -5.86
CA ILE A 288 19.27 30.17 -4.53
C ILE A 288 20.71 30.71 -4.48
N THR A 289 21.02 31.42 -3.40
CA THR A 289 22.35 31.96 -3.11
C THR A 289 22.94 31.28 -1.87
N LEU A 290 24.21 31.56 -1.56
CA LEU A 290 24.83 31.07 -0.32
C LEU A 290 24.16 31.62 0.95
N ALA A 291 23.52 32.78 0.87
CA ALA A 291 22.91 33.43 2.02
C ALA A 291 21.58 32.78 2.42
N ASP A 292 20.89 32.14 1.49
CA ASP A 292 19.50 31.67 1.61
C ASP A 292 19.34 30.20 1.16
N ILE A 293 20.35 29.36 1.44
CA ILE A 293 20.24 27.92 1.22
C ILE A 293 19.00 27.37 1.98
N PRO A 294 18.12 26.59 1.33
CA PRO A 294 16.94 26.03 1.99
C PRO A 294 17.31 25.17 3.21
N PRO A 295 16.55 25.25 4.32
CA PRO A 295 16.85 24.48 5.51
C PRO A 295 16.47 22.99 5.34
N MET A 296 16.91 22.15 6.28
CA MET A 296 16.60 20.71 6.28
C MET A 296 16.00 20.25 7.61
N VAL A 297 14.89 19.53 7.52
CA VAL A 297 14.23 18.87 8.66
C VAL A 297 15.11 17.73 9.20
N GLN A 298 15.15 17.58 10.52
CA GLN A 298 15.71 16.41 11.19
C GLN A 298 14.76 15.96 12.31
N LEU A 299 14.19 14.77 12.16
CA LEU A 299 13.22 14.18 13.07
C LEU A 299 13.87 13.20 14.06
N ALA A 300 13.35 13.19 15.28
CA ALA A 300 13.64 12.18 16.29
C ALA A 300 12.36 11.84 17.06
N VAL A 301 12.15 10.55 17.35
CA VAL A 301 11.07 10.11 18.26
C VAL A 301 11.64 10.07 19.67
N THR A 302 11.12 10.89 20.57
CA THR A 302 11.60 10.95 21.96
C THR A 302 10.76 10.10 22.90
N GLU A 303 9.47 9.92 22.60
CA GLU A 303 8.56 9.07 23.37
C GLU A 303 7.61 8.36 22.39
N GLU A 304 7.26 7.11 22.67
CA GLU A 304 6.35 6.33 21.83
C GLU A 304 5.71 5.21 22.65
N GLY A 305 4.41 5.03 22.50
CA GLY A 305 3.72 3.87 23.07
C GLY A 305 4.22 2.57 22.44
N SER A 306 4.31 1.49 23.21
CA SER A 306 4.72 0.18 22.72
C SER A 306 3.56 -0.81 22.70
N ALA A 307 3.34 -1.43 21.54
CA ALA A 307 2.56 -2.66 21.44
C ALA A 307 3.44 -3.87 21.75
N VAL A 308 2.89 -4.87 22.45
CA VAL A 308 3.60 -6.10 22.81
C VAL A 308 3.22 -7.24 21.87
N ARG A 309 4.20 -7.86 21.21
CA ARG A 309 3.97 -9.03 20.35
C ARG A 309 3.43 -10.20 21.17
N GLY A 310 2.45 -10.92 20.62
CA GLY A 310 1.73 -11.99 21.31
C GLY A 310 0.60 -11.49 22.21
N ARG A 311 0.53 -10.18 22.48
CA ARG A 311 -0.54 -9.57 23.28
C ARG A 311 -1.40 -8.61 22.48
N ASP A 312 -0.77 -7.64 21.84
CA ASP A 312 -1.45 -6.56 21.13
C ASP A 312 -1.39 -6.77 19.61
N TYR A 313 -0.47 -7.61 19.11
CA TYR A 313 -0.38 -8.04 17.70
C TYR A 313 0.39 -9.37 17.54
N PHE A 314 0.33 -9.98 16.34
CA PHE A 314 0.78 -11.38 16.14
C PHE A 314 1.72 -11.62 14.95
N ASP A 315 2.05 -10.58 14.19
CA ASP A 315 2.93 -10.67 13.03
C ASP A 315 4.35 -11.17 13.38
N PRO A 316 5.10 -11.74 12.40
CA PRO A 316 6.45 -12.25 12.66
C PRO A 316 7.45 -11.10 12.92
N HIS A 317 7.09 -9.87 12.58
CA HIS A 317 7.93 -8.69 12.77
C HIS A 317 7.98 -8.28 14.23
N GLU A 318 9.17 -7.84 14.68
CA GLU A 318 9.43 -7.54 16.09
C GLU A 318 8.79 -6.26 16.61
N SER A 319 8.23 -5.38 15.76
CA SER A 319 7.60 -4.13 16.23
C SER A 319 6.65 -3.47 15.20
N GLU A 320 5.98 -2.41 15.65
CA GLU A 320 5.26 -1.42 14.83
C GLU A 320 6.20 -0.46 14.06
N ARG A 321 7.50 -0.50 14.35
CA ARG A 321 8.50 0.39 13.73
C ARG A 321 8.94 -0.16 12.39
N LEU A 322 8.43 0.44 11.31
CA LEU A 322 8.89 0.14 9.96
C LEU A 322 10.22 0.84 9.65
N GLY A 323 10.42 2.06 10.18
CA GLY A 323 11.71 2.74 10.11
C GLY A 323 11.68 4.10 10.82
N THR A 324 12.85 4.55 11.28
CA THR A 324 13.04 5.90 11.82
C THR A 324 14.37 6.44 11.28
N THR A 325 14.30 7.51 10.51
CA THR A 325 15.43 8.30 10.03
C THR A 325 15.15 9.78 10.31
N PRO A 326 16.16 10.66 10.22
CA PRO A 326 15.89 12.09 10.38
C PRO A 326 14.97 12.71 9.33
N ALA A 327 14.73 12.05 8.19
CA ALA A 327 13.75 12.51 7.21
C ALA A 327 12.35 11.89 7.39
N VAL A 328 12.26 10.70 8.01
CA VAL A 328 11.03 9.89 8.02
C VAL A 328 10.88 9.09 9.31
N VAL A 329 9.70 9.17 9.93
CA VAL A 329 9.22 8.26 10.98
C VAL A 329 8.10 7.41 10.39
N ALA A 330 8.35 6.13 10.10
CA ALA A 330 7.38 5.22 9.50
C ALA A 330 6.91 4.15 10.50
N ARG A 331 5.60 4.00 10.65
CA ARG A 331 4.93 3.04 11.54
C ARG A 331 3.85 2.24 10.84
N VAL A 332 3.65 1.02 11.33
CA VAL A 332 2.48 0.19 11.04
C VAL A 332 1.71 0.06 12.34
N PHE A 333 0.48 0.56 12.38
CA PHE A 333 -0.36 0.47 13.57
C PHE A 333 -0.86 -0.97 13.71
N ARG A 334 -0.31 -1.72 14.68
CA ARG A 334 -0.66 -3.11 14.94
C ARG A 334 -1.36 -3.28 16.28
N GLY A 335 -0.95 -2.54 17.30
CA GLY A 335 -1.46 -2.66 18.66
C GLY A 335 -2.94 -2.31 18.75
N ARG A 336 -3.64 -2.92 19.70
CA ARG A 336 -5.09 -2.77 19.93
C ARG A 336 -5.53 -1.43 20.54
N HIS A 337 -4.64 -0.48 20.73
CA HIS A 337 -4.99 0.81 21.34
C HIS A 337 -5.83 1.63 20.36
N GLU A 338 -6.68 2.54 20.85
CA GLU A 338 -7.51 3.39 19.98
C GLU A 338 -6.67 4.28 19.05
N ALA A 339 -5.52 4.75 19.56
CA ALA A 339 -4.60 5.60 18.83
C ALA A 339 -3.14 5.23 19.06
N HIS A 340 -2.34 5.33 18.00
CA HIS A 340 -0.89 5.29 18.05
C HIS A 340 -0.38 6.65 18.51
N ARG A 341 0.35 6.69 19.62
CA ARG A 341 0.84 7.94 20.24
C ARG A 341 2.36 7.99 20.25
N MET A 342 2.89 9.15 19.84
CA MET A 342 4.32 9.42 19.86
C MET A 342 4.61 10.90 20.11
N VAL A 343 5.75 11.21 20.70
CA VAL A 343 6.33 12.55 20.76
C VAL A 343 7.49 12.61 19.77
N VAL A 344 7.40 13.54 18.82
CA VAL A 344 8.40 13.74 17.77
C VAL A 344 9.02 15.12 17.94
N SER A 345 10.35 15.17 17.94
CA SER A 345 11.13 16.40 17.91
C SER A 345 11.68 16.64 16.50
N ALA A 346 11.60 17.88 16.05
CA ALA A 346 12.26 18.43 14.88
C ALA A 346 13.41 19.38 15.26
N GLU A 347 13.81 19.44 16.54
CA GLU A 347 14.81 20.40 17.05
C GLU A 347 16.19 20.24 16.39
N GLY A 348 16.53 19.05 15.92
CA GLY A 348 17.77 18.81 15.18
C GLY A 348 17.79 19.45 13.78
N SER A 349 16.68 20.03 13.32
CA SER A 349 16.59 20.66 12.00
C SER A 349 17.58 21.81 11.89
N ARG A 350 18.14 22.02 10.70
CA ARG A 350 19.28 22.92 10.52
C ARG A 350 19.15 23.83 9.30
N ASP A 351 19.66 25.05 9.47
CA ASP A 351 19.92 26.03 8.44
C ASP A 351 21.45 26.23 8.33
N LEU A 352 22.01 26.23 7.11
CA LEU A 352 23.47 26.39 6.96
C LEU A 352 23.97 27.80 7.28
N GLY A 353 23.09 28.80 7.22
CA GLY A 353 23.38 30.17 7.63
C GLY A 353 23.14 30.44 9.11
N GLY A 354 22.70 29.43 9.89
CA GLY A 354 22.38 29.56 11.31
C GLY A 354 21.15 30.43 11.59
N ARG A 355 20.27 30.65 10.61
CA ARG A 355 19.05 31.45 10.79
C ARG A 355 18.06 30.74 11.72
N PRO A 356 17.27 31.48 12.52
CA PRO A 356 16.21 30.89 13.34
C PRO A 356 15.16 30.21 12.45
N LEU A 357 14.69 29.05 12.89
CA LEU A 357 13.73 28.24 12.15
C LEU A 357 12.31 28.39 12.70
N ARG A 358 11.34 28.52 11.79
CA ARG A 358 9.91 28.35 12.11
C ARG A 358 9.46 26.95 11.72
N TYR A 359 8.69 26.29 12.58
CA TYR A 359 8.24 24.92 12.40
C TYR A 359 6.77 24.86 12.03
N ARG A 360 6.42 24.01 11.06
CA ARG A 360 5.03 23.76 10.66
C ARG A 360 4.78 22.26 10.55
N TRP A 361 3.77 21.79 11.27
CA TRP A 361 3.27 20.41 11.21
C TRP A 361 1.92 20.42 10.52
N VAL A 362 1.76 19.59 9.49
CA VAL A 362 0.54 19.56 8.66
C VAL A 362 0.10 18.12 8.44
N LEU A 363 -1.19 17.85 8.61
CA LEU A 363 -1.77 16.62 8.12
C LEU A 363 -1.88 16.67 6.58
N LEU A 364 -1.06 15.89 5.89
CA LEU A 364 -1.03 15.82 4.42
C LEU A 364 -2.06 14.81 3.89
N ARG A 365 -2.30 13.74 4.65
CA ARG A 365 -3.29 12.70 4.36
C ARG A 365 -3.84 12.12 5.64
N GLY A 366 -5.16 11.94 5.70
CA GLY A 366 -5.85 11.28 6.81
C GLY A 366 -7.14 12.01 7.18
N ASP A 367 -7.67 11.70 8.35
CA ASP A 367 -8.83 12.37 8.91
C ASP A 367 -8.42 13.58 9.77
N ALA A 368 -8.64 14.79 9.26
CA ALA A 368 -8.34 16.01 10.01
C ALA A 368 -9.20 16.15 11.28
N ALA A 369 -10.38 15.52 11.33
CA ALA A 369 -11.23 15.58 12.52
C ALA A 369 -10.78 14.64 13.64
N ARG A 370 -9.91 13.65 13.33
CA ARG A 370 -9.52 12.60 14.29
C ARG A 370 -8.03 12.65 14.66
N VAL A 371 -7.15 12.97 13.72
CA VAL A 371 -5.71 13.06 14.00
C VAL A 371 -5.42 14.29 14.86
N ARG A 372 -4.66 14.11 15.94
CA ARG A 372 -4.28 15.22 16.83
C ARG A 372 -2.77 15.46 16.76
N ILE A 373 -2.39 16.72 16.55
CA ILE A 373 -1.01 17.20 16.56
C ILE A 373 -0.96 18.35 17.56
N ARG A 374 -0.27 18.15 18.69
CA ARG A 374 -0.19 19.12 19.79
C ARG A 374 1.26 19.54 19.99
N THR A 375 1.57 20.82 19.82
CA THR A 375 2.88 21.38 20.14
C THR A 375 3.15 21.26 21.64
N LEU A 376 4.40 20.97 21.99
CA LEU A 376 4.85 20.78 23.38
C LEU A 376 5.82 21.87 23.84
N ASN A 377 6.16 22.81 22.97
CA ASN A 377 7.00 23.96 23.27
C ASN A 377 6.62 25.17 22.42
N GLU A 378 7.03 26.37 22.85
CA GLU A 378 6.70 27.64 22.19
C GLU A 378 7.23 27.72 20.75
N ALA A 379 8.42 27.14 20.50
CA ALA A 379 9.00 27.07 19.16
C ALA A 379 8.21 26.20 18.18
N GLY A 380 7.32 25.33 18.67
CA GLY A 380 6.60 24.36 17.86
C GLY A 380 7.50 23.28 17.25
N SER A 381 8.72 23.12 17.75
CA SER A 381 9.68 22.13 17.25
C SER A 381 9.47 20.73 17.84
N ARG A 382 8.66 20.58 18.89
CA ARG A 382 8.26 19.29 19.46
C ARG A 382 6.75 19.15 19.45
N CYS A 383 6.25 18.00 19.00
CA CYS A 383 4.82 17.71 18.95
C CYS A 383 4.50 16.32 19.52
N GLU A 384 3.44 16.23 20.30
CA GLU A 384 2.73 14.98 20.53
C GLU A 384 1.78 14.73 19.36
N ILE A 385 1.87 13.54 18.77
CA ILE A 385 1.05 13.09 17.66
C ILE A 385 0.24 11.88 18.14
N ALA A 386 -1.09 11.94 17.97
CA ALA A 386 -2.00 10.83 18.22
C ALA A 386 -2.77 10.52 16.92
N VAL A 387 -2.54 9.32 16.38
CA VAL A 387 -3.18 8.83 15.16
C VAL A 387 -4.15 7.71 15.52
N PRO A 388 -5.47 7.94 15.46
CA PRO A 388 -6.44 6.89 15.69
C PRO A 388 -6.50 5.90 14.52
N TRP A 389 -7.06 4.72 14.76
CA TRP A 389 -7.26 3.71 13.71
C TRP A 389 -8.11 4.26 12.56
N HIS A 390 -7.62 4.13 11.32
CA HIS A 390 -8.30 4.57 10.11
C HIS A 390 -8.63 3.39 9.19
N GLU A 391 -9.88 3.34 8.74
CA GLU A 391 -10.24 2.57 7.56
C GLU A 391 -9.72 3.26 6.30
N ARG A 392 -9.65 2.50 5.21
CA ARG A 392 -9.28 3.05 3.90
C ARG A 392 -10.24 4.16 3.49
N ARG A 393 -9.68 5.21 2.88
CA ARG A 393 -10.42 6.37 2.37
C ARG A 393 -9.68 7.00 1.18
N PRO A 394 -10.32 7.88 0.39
CA PRO A 394 -9.63 8.61 -0.66
C PRO A 394 -8.35 9.28 -0.15
N ALA A 395 -7.25 9.10 -0.88
CA ALA A 395 -5.93 9.60 -0.52
C ALA A 395 -5.86 11.15 -0.51
N ALA A 396 -6.76 11.80 -1.23
CA ALA A 396 -7.06 13.22 -1.22
C ALA A 396 -8.54 13.42 -1.59
N PRO A 397 -9.15 14.58 -1.31
CA PRO A 397 -10.52 14.88 -1.75
C PRO A 397 -10.68 14.65 -3.27
N GLY A 398 -11.67 13.83 -3.65
CA GLY A 398 -11.94 13.49 -5.05
C GLY A 398 -11.00 12.45 -5.68
N SER A 399 -10.01 11.94 -4.96
CA SER A 399 -9.10 10.91 -5.50
C SER A 399 -9.79 9.56 -5.66
N ALA A 400 -9.57 8.91 -6.81
CA ALA A 400 -9.96 7.51 -7.03
C ALA A 400 -8.99 6.51 -6.35
N ILE A 401 -7.85 7.00 -5.87
CA ILE A 401 -6.92 6.20 -5.08
C ILE A 401 -7.34 6.25 -3.62
N GLU A 402 -7.50 5.08 -3.01
CA GLU A 402 -7.73 4.96 -1.58
C GLU A 402 -6.46 4.53 -0.85
N SER A 403 -6.31 4.98 0.40
CA SER A 403 -5.22 4.61 1.29
C SER A 403 -5.73 4.51 2.73
N SER A 404 -5.16 3.60 3.51
CA SER A 404 -5.34 3.52 4.97
C SER A 404 -4.13 4.11 5.71
N ARG A 405 -3.24 4.78 4.97
CA ARG A 405 -2.06 5.45 5.52
C ARG A 405 -2.35 6.91 5.84
N ILE A 406 -1.82 7.34 6.97
CA ILE A 406 -1.81 8.73 7.41
C ILE A 406 -0.41 9.30 7.15
N ASP A 407 -0.33 10.48 6.55
CA ASP A 407 0.91 11.20 6.31
C ASP A 407 0.85 12.58 6.99
N ILE A 408 1.80 12.87 7.86
CA ILE A 408 2.00 14.17 8.50
C ILE A 408 3.32 14.75 7.99
N GLY A 409 3.26 15.94 7.41
CA GLY A 409 4.41 16.69 6.92
C GLY A 409 4.95 17.63 7.99
N ILE A 410 6.27 17.72 8.07
CA ILE A 410 7.01 18.63 8.92
C ILE A 410 7.85 19.51 8.02
N PHE A 411 7.72 20.82 8.19
CA PHE A 411 8.42 21.82 7.40
C PHE A 411 9.12 22.80 8.31
N VAL A 412 10.34 23.18 7.94
CA VAL A 412 11.05 24.28 8.60
C VAL A 412 11.29 25.42 7.63
N HIS A 413 11.17 26.66 8.11
CA HIS A 413 11.36 27.86 7.30
C HIS A 413 12.46 28.73 7.90
N ASN A 414 13.45 29.12 7.09
CA ASN A 414 14.60 29.94 7.50
C ASN A 414 14.44 31.44 7.23
N GLY A 415 13.25 31.87 6.80
CA GLY A 415 12.97 33.25 6.41
C GLY A 415 12.96 33.49 4.90
N ALA A 416 13.58 32.60 4.11
CA ALA A 416 13.60 32.68 2.65
C ALA A 416 12.90 31.48 1.98
N TYR A 417 13.19 30.26 2.45
CA TYR A 417 12.63 29.04 1.89
C TYR A 417 12.05 28.14 2.98
N TRP A 418 10.99 27.43 2.60
CA TRP A 418 10.59 26.20 3.26
C TRP A 418 11.54 25.07 2.89
N SER A 419 11.80 24.16 3.82
CA SER A 419 12.52 22.90 3.56
C SER A 419 11.70 21.96 2.69
N ALA A 420 12.36 20.95 2.11
CA ALA A 420 11.67 19.70 1.78
C ALA A 420 10.97 19.12 3.04
N PRO A 421 9.87 18.37 2.90
CA PRO A 421 9.16 17.81 4.05
C PRO A 421 10.00 16.74 4.76
N GLY A 422 9.97 16.73 6.08
CA GLY A 422 10.08 15.50 6.85
C GLY A 422 8.71 14.85 6.97
N PHE A 423 8.64 13.52 7.12
CA PHE A 423 7.37 12.80 7.23
C PHE A 423 7.25 12.00 8.52
N VAL A 424 6.07 12.01 9.12
CA VAL A 424 5.61 11.00 10.07
C VAL A 424 4.45 10.27 9.40
N THR A 425 4.59 8.95 9.18
CA THR A 425 3.57 8.15 8.50
C THR A 425 3.13 6.96 9.35
N VAL A 426 1.83 6.70 9.38
CA VAL A 426 1.24 5.56 10.09
C VAL A 426 0.32 4.80 9.14
N LEU A 427 0.64 3.54 8.84
CA LEU A 427 -0.21 2.64 8.05
C LEU A 427 -1.12 1.83 8.97
N CYS A 428 -2.44 1.86 8.73
CA CYS A 428 -3.38 0.92 9.34
C CYS A 428 -3.62 -0.26 8.37
N PRO A 429 -3.27 -1.51 8.72
CA PRO A 429 -3.50 -2.66 7.85
C PRO A 429 -4.97 -2.83 7.44
N ASP A 430 -5.25 -2.77 6.14
CA ASP A 430 -6.62 -2.70 5.60
C ASP A 430 -7.41 -4.01 5.73
N HIS A 431 -6.76 -5.12 6.10
CA HIS A 431 -7.43 -6.39 6.38
C HIS A 431 -7.89 -6.54 7.83
N GLU A 432 -7.84 -5.48 8.63
CA GLU A 432 -8.34 -5.49 10.00
C GLU A 432 -9.60 -4.63 10.16
N ALA A 433 -10.64 -5.22 10.74
CA ALA A 433 -11.85 -4.53 11.15
C ALA A 433 -11.84 -4.40 12.66
N ARG A 434 -11.79 -3.17 13.16
CA ARG A 434 -11.65 -2.87 14.59
C ARG A 434 -12.83 -2.07 15.10
N THR A 435 -13.30 -2.39 16.29
CA THR A 435 -14.32 -1.59 16.98
C THR A 435 -13.79 -1.14 18.33
N TYR A 436 -14.05 0.12 18.66
CA TYR A 436 -13.74 0.71 19.96
C TYR A 436 -15.04 1.23 20.60
N GLU A 437 -15.12 1.17 21.92
CA GLU A 437 -16.15 1.89 22.68
C GLU A 437 -15.84 3.39 22.75
N ALA A 438 -16.81 4.18 23.20
CA ALA A 438 -16.67 5.63 23.35
C ALA A 438 -15.54 6.05 24.30
N ASP A 439 -15.12 5.16 25.20
CA ASP A 439 -14.00 5.37 26.14
C ASP A 439 -12.63 4.91 25.58
N GLY A 440 -12.58 4.50 24.30
CA GLY A 440 -11.37 4.07 23.62
C GLY A 440 -10.97 2.61 23.86
N ARG A 441 -11.75 1.83 24.63
CA ARG A 441 -11.49 0.39 24.79
C ARG A 441 -11.79 -0.35 23.50
N CYS A 442 -10.82 -1.13 23.04
CA CYS A 442 -11.02 -2.01 21.88
C CYS A 442 -11.96 -3.15 22.25
N VAL A 443 -13.07 -3.28 21.53
CA VAL A 443 -14.08 -4.32 21.73
C VAL A 443 -13.67 -5.58 21.00
N ASP A 444 -13.30 -5.44 19.73
CA ASP A 444 -12.93 -6.54 18.88
C ASP A 444 -11.99 -6.14 17.73
N ILE A 445 -11.24 -7.13 17.26
CA ILE A 445 -10.45 -7.05 16.03
C ILE A 445 -10.70 -8.30 15.20
N GLY A 446 -11.25 -8.12 14.01
CA GLY A 446 -11.34 -9.14 12.98
C GLY A 446 -10.22 -8.99 11.97
N TYR A 447 -9.38 -10.01 11.80
CA TYR A 447 -8.22 -9.95 10.91
C TYR A 447 -8.50 -10.39 9.45
N GLY A 448 -9.79 -10.44 9.09
CA GLY A 448 -10.30 -10.86 7.78
C GLY A 448 -11.14 -9.80 7.08
N ALA A 449 -10.90 -8.51 7.34
CA ALA A 449 -11.60 -7.42 6.67
C ALA A 449 -11.33 -7.43 5.16
N GLY A 450 -12.29 -6.93 4.39
CA GLY A 450 -12.40 -7.18 2.97
C GLY A 450 -13.59 -6.47 2.35
N THR A 451 -13.82 -6.74 1.08
CA THR A 451 -14.90 -6.15 0.30
C THR A 451 -15.72 -7.23 -0.39
N VAL A 452 -17.02 -6.98 -0.50
CA VAL A 452 -17.87 -7.78 -1.39
C VAL A 452 -17.60 -7.37 -2.83
N GLU A 453 -17.35 -8.37 -3.67
CA GLU A 453 -17.32 -8.25 -5.12
C GLU A 453 -18.48 -9.06 -5.71
N ALA A 454 -19.08 -8.51 -6.75
CA ALA A 454 -20.11 -9.18 -7.53
C ALA A 454 -19.70 -9.10 -9.01
N ALA A 455 -19.75 -10.24 -9.70
CA ALA A 455 -19.51 -10.35 -11.13
C ALA A 455 -20.52 -11.30 -11.74
N VAL A 456 -21.13 -10.91 -12.85
CA VAL A 456 -22.14 -11.71 -13.54
C VAL A 456 -21.53 -12.29 -14.81
N ALA A 457 -21.51 -13.62 -14.89
CA ALA A 457 -21.04 -14.34 -16.08
C ALA A 457 -22.22 -14.76 -16.98
N GLY A 458 -23.31 -15.23 -16.38
CA GLY A 458 -24.54 -15.64 -17.05
C GLY A 458 -25.58 -14.52 -17.11
N TRP A 459 -25.27 -13.42 -17.81
CA TRP A 459 -26.18 -12.27 -17.93
C TRP A 459 -27.56 -12.63 -18.46
N ALA A 460 -27.66 -13.55 -19.43
CA ALA A 460 -28.95 -14.01 -19.94
C ALA A 460 -29.81 -14.60 -18.82
N THR A 461 -29.23 -15.51 -18.01
CA THR A 461 -29.90 -16.12 -16.85
C THR A 461 -30.33 -15.08 -15.82
N VAL A 462 -29.45 -14.12 -15.49
CA VAL A 462 -29.79 -13.09 -14.51
C VAL A 462 -30.93 -12.19 -15.00
N LEU A 463 -30.92 -11.84 -16.29
CA LEU A 463 -31.98 -11.05 -16.90
C LEU A 463 -33.31 -11.82 -16.99
N ASP A 464 -33.26 -13.15 -17.13
CA ASP A 464 -34.44 -14.01 -17.07
C ASP A 464 -35.07 -14.05 -15.67
N PHE A 465 -34.30 -13.88 -14.60
CA PHE A 465 -34.86 -13.75 -13.25
C PHE A 465 -35.86 -12.58 -13.20
N TYR A 466 -35.51 -11.41 -13.74
CA TYR A 466 -36.43 -10.26 -13.76
C TYR A 466 -37.71 -10.51 -14.57
N LYS A 467 -37.68 -11.41 -15.57
CA LYS A 467 -38.88 -11.80 -16.32
C LYS A 467 -39.81 -12.73 -15.57
N SER A 468 -39.25 -13.64 -14.76
CA SER A 468 -40.03 -14.61 -13.98
C SER A 468 -40.89 -13.97 -12.88
N GLY A 469 -40.74 -12.64 -12.66
CA GLY A 469 -41.50 -11.88 -11.69
C GLY A 469 -41.29 -12.40 -10.27
N ALA A 470 -42.19 -12.05 -9.36
CA ALA A 470 -42.12 -12.54 -7.98
C ALA A 470 -42.40 -14.05 -7.83
N ALA A 471 -42.37 -14.87 -8.87
CA ALA A 471 -42.56 -16.32 -8.76
C ALA A 471 -41.27 -17.06 -8.37
N ALA A 472 -40.10 -16.57 -8.79
CA ALA A 472 -38.80 -17.19 -8.47
C ALA A 472 -38.10 -16.47 -7.29
N PRO A 473 -37.48 -17.20 -6.34
CA PRO A 473 -36.78 -16.59 -5.20
C PRO A 473 -35.69 -15.58 -5.61
N ALA A 474 -34.86 -15.90 -6.62
CA ALA A 474 -33.82 -15.00 -7.11
C ALA A 474 -34.40 -13.71 -7.74
N ALA A 475 -35.55 -13.82 -8.40
CA ALA A 475 -36.24 -12.68 -9.00
C ALA A 475 -36.87 -11.75 -7.97
N ARG A 476 -37.48 -12.30 -6.91
CA ARG A 476 -37.94 -11.51 -5.75
C ARG A 476 -36.80 -10.72 -5.13
N LEU A 477 -35.66 -11.38 -4.92
CA LEU A 477 -34.50 -10.79 -4.27
C LEU A 477 -33.88 -9.65 -5.09
N LEU A 478 -33.68 -9.87 -6.39
CA LEU A 478 -33.05 -8.89 -7.28
C LEU A 478 -34.00 -7.76 -7.70
N GLY A 479 -35.30 -8.06 -7.81
CA GLY A 479 -36.34 -7.10 -8.21
C GLY A 479 -36.98 -6.33 -7.04
N ALA A 480 -36.68 -6.69 -5.80
CA ALA A 480 -37.27 -6.04 -4.62
C ALA A 480 -37.03 -4.52 -4.63
N GLY A 481 -38.11 -3.75 -4.51
CA GLY A 481 -38.06 -2.28 -4.44
C GLY A 481 -37.82 -1.57 -5.78
N LEU A 482 -37.80 -2.28 -6.91
CA LEU A 482 -37.73 -1.65 -8.23
C LEU A 482 -39.10 -1.15 -8.68
N ALA A 483 -39.13 0.08 -9.20
CA ALA A 483 -40.31 0.65 -9.81
C ALA A 483 -40.65 -0.09 -11.13
N PRO A 484 -41.93 -0.10 -11.57
CA PRO A 484 -42.35 -0.73 -12.82
C PRO A 484 -41.54 -0.28 -14.04
N GLU A 485 -41.17 1.00 -14.10
CA GLU A 485 -40.39 1.59 -15.19
C GLU A 485 -38.95 1.06 -15.22
N ALA A 486 -38.37 0.79 -14.04
CA ALA A 486 -37.05 0.18 -13.92
C ALA A 486 -37.08 -1.29 -14.37
N LEU A 487 -38.12 -2.04 -14.00
CA LEU A 487 -38.32 -3.42 -14.47
C LEU A 487 -38.51 -3.47 -15.99
N ALA A 488 -39.26 -2.54 -16.55
CA ALA A 488 -39.41 -2.40 -18.00
C ALA A 488 -38.08 -2.10 -18.70
N ALA A 489 -37.25 -1.22 -18.14
CA ALA A 489 -35.92 -0.92 -18.68
C ALA A 489 -34.97 -2.14 -18.67
N VAL A 490 -35.04 -2.98 -17.63
CA VAL A 490 -34.28 -4.25 -17.56
C VAL A 490 -34.81 -5.24 -18.59
N ALA A 491 -36.13 -5.36 -18.75
CA ALA A 491 -36.75 -6.24 -19.75
C ALA A 491 -36.36 -5.83 -21.18
N GLN A 492 -36.35 -4.53 -21.47
CA GLN A 492 -35.87 -3.98 -22.74
C GLN A 492 -34.40 -4.35 -22.99
N ALA A 493 -33.53 -4.13 -22.00
CA ALA A 493 -32.12 -4.50 -22.10
C ALA A 493 -31.93 -6.00 -22.35
N ALA A 494 -32.75 -6.85 -21.73
CA ALA A 494 -32.74 -8.29 -21.99
C ALA A 494 -33.15 -8.63 -23.43
N GLY A 495 -34.08 -7.89 -24.02
CA GLY A 495 -34.45 -8.02 -25.44
C GLY A 495 -33.29 -7.68 -26.38
N GLU A 496 -32.53 -6.63 -26.05
CA GLU A 496 -31.34 -6.19 -26.80
C GLU A 496 -30.13 -7.13 -26.60
N TYR A 497 -29.93 -7.64 -25.38
CA TYR A 497 -28.73 -8.40 -25.02
C TYR A 497 -28.72 -9.81 -25.63
N ARG A 498 -29.87 -10.49 -25.69
CA ARG A 498 -29.94 -11.86 -26.23
C ARG A 498 -29.40 -11.99 -27.66
N PRO A 499 -29.86 -11.20 -28.65
CA PRO A 499 -29.31 -11.29 -30.00
C PRO A 499 -27.83 -10.92 -30.02
N ALA A 500 -27.42 -9.84 -29.35
CA ALA A 500 -26.02 -9.43 -29.29
C ALA A 500 -25.10 -10.51 -28.67
N LYS A 501 -25.59 -11.24 -27.65
CA LYS A 501 -24.88 -12.35 -27.04
C LYS A 501 -24.81 -13.58 -27.96
N ALA A 502 -25.89 -13.89 -28.67
CA ALA A 502 -25.90 -14.97 -29.66
C ALA A 502 -24.89 -14.68 -30.78
N ASP A 503 -24.81 -13.44 -31.26
CA ASP A 503 -23.81 -13.01 -32.24
C ASP A 503 -22.39 -13.13 -31.69
N ALA A 504 -22.17 -12.73 -30.42
CA ALA A 504 -20.88 -12.88 -29.76
C ALA A 504 -20.45 -14.34 -29.59
N ASP A 505 -21.38 -15.24 -29.25
CA ASP A 505 -21.10 -16.68 -29.15
C ASP A 505 -20.79 -17.29 -30.52
N ALA A 506 -21.57 -16.94 -31.55
CA ALA A 506 -21.32 -17.39 -32.92
C ALA A 506 -19.96 -16.92 -33.45
N ALA A 507 -19.57 -15.67 -33.17
CA ALA A 507 -18.28 -15.11 -33.52
C ALA A 507 -17.13 -15.78 -32.75
N GLN A 508 -17.33 -16.10 -31.47
CA GLN A 508 -16.34 -16.81 -30.65
C GLN A 508 -16.13 -18.26 -31.14
N ASP A 509 -17.18 -18.94 -31.56
CA ASP A 509 -17.07 -20.28 -32.14
C ASP A 509 -16.43 -20.25 -33.54
N ALA A 510 -16.69 -19.20 -34.33
CA ALA A 510 -15.94 -18.96 -35.57
C ALA A 510 -14.45 -18.74 -35.31
N LEU A 511 -14.09 -17.98 -34.27
CA LEU A 511 -12.70 -17.78 -33.84
C LEU A 511 -12.02 -19.11 -33.44
N LYS A 512 -12.69 -19.97 -32.66
CA LYS A 512 -12.14 -21.29 -32.30
C LYS A 512 -11.88 -22.14 -33.55
N ARG A 513 -12.82 -22.18 -34.49
CA ARG A 513 -12.66 -22.91 -35.76
C ARG A 513 -11.48 -22.35 -36.59
N ALA A 514 -11.34 -21.03 -36.66
CA ALA A 514 -10.23 -20.39 -37.37
C ALA A 514 -8.87 -20.66 -36.71
N ASP A 515 -8.81 -20.72 -35.37
CA ASP A 515 -7.58 -21.08 -34.64
C ASP A 515 -7.19 -22.55 -34.87
N GLU A 516 -8.16 -23.46 -34.88
CA GLU A 516 -7.94 -24.86 -35.25
C GLU A 516 -7.48 -25.01 -36.71
N GLU A 517 -8.09 -24.27 -37.64
CA GLU A 517 -7.68 -24.23 -39.05
C GLU A 517 -6.23 -23.72 -39.20
N ALA A 518 -5.88 -22.62 -38.54
CA ALA A 518 -4.53 -22.07 -38.55
C ALA A 518 -3.49 -23.03 -37.96
N LYS A 519 -3.84 -23.73 -36.87
CA LYS A 519 -2.98 -24.78 -36.29
C LYS A 519 -2.77 -25.95 -37.25
N ARG A 520 -3.84 -26.42 -37.92
CA ARG A 520 -3.76 -27.50 -38.91
C ARG A 520 -2.92 -27.09 -40.12
N ALA A 521 -3.14 -25.90 -40.68
CA ALA A 521 -2.40 -25.37 -41.83
C ALA A 521 -0.89 -25.23 -41.55
N LYS A 522 -0.48 -25.01 -40.29
CA LYS A 522 0.93 -24.95 -39.88
C LYS A 522 1.57 -26.33 -39.68
N GLN A 523 0.78 -27.38 -39.48
CA GLN A 523 1.26 -28.74 -39.23
C GLN A 523 1.32 -29.61 -40.49
N GLU A 524 0.72 -29.17 -41.59
CA GLU A 524 0.62 -29.92 -42.83
C GLU A 524 1.89 -29.80 -43.69
N LYS A 525 2.62 -30.93 -43.85
CA LYS A 525 3.95 -30.98 -44.50
C LYS A 525 3.96 -30.65 -45.99
N ASN A 526 2.82 -30.75 -46.69
CA ASN A 526 2.68 -30.53 -48.13
C ASN A 526 1.70 -29.39 -48.48
N ALA A 527 1.44 -28.47 -47.55
CA ALA A 527 0.50 -27.37 -47.78
C ALA A 527 1.04 -26.34 -48.80
N PRO A 528 0.18 -25.72 -49.63
CA PRO A 528 0.56 -24.62 -50.50
C PRO A 528 1.20 -23.46 -49.70
N PRO A 529 2.20 -22.74 -50.26
CA PRO A 529 2.94 -21.68 -49.54
C PRO A 529 2.07 -20.58 -48.92
N ASP A 530 0.90 -20.32 -49.51
CA ASP A 530 -0.03 -19.27 -49.08
C ASP A 530 -1.14 -19.75 -48.14
N ALA A 531 -1.28 -21.07 -47.92
CA ALA A 531 -2.36 -21.64 -47.10
C ALA A 531 -2.26 -21.21 -45.63
N SER A 532 -1.05 -21.20 -45.07
CA SER A 532 -0.78 -20.75 -43.70
C SER A 532 -1.06 -19.25 -43.52
N LYS A 533 -0.65 -18.42 -44.49
CA LYS A 533 -0.93 -16.97 -44.49
C LYS A 533 -2.43 -16.68 -44.59
N ALA A 534 -3.15 -17.41 -45.43
CA ALA A 534 -4.60 -17.27 -45.58
C ALA A 534 -5.34 -17.69 -44.30
N ALA A 535 -4.91 -18.76 -43.64
CA ALA A 535 -5.48 -19.21 -42.36
C ALA A 535 -5.19 -18.21 -41.23
N ASP A 536 -3.99 -17.64 -41.16
CA ASP A 536 -3.64 -16.59 -40.20
C ASP A 536 -4.46 -15.30 -40.42
N ALA A 537 -4.73 -14.93 -41.69
CA ALA A 537 -5.61 -13.81 -42.01
C ALA A 537 -7.06 -14.06 -41.57
N ARG A 538 -7.59 -15.27 -41.77
CA ARG A 538 -8.93 -15.67 -41.28
C ARG A 538 -9.00 -15.66 -39.76
N LEU A 539 -7.95 -16.13 -39.07
CA LEU A 539 -7.85 -16.07 -37.61
C LEU A 539 -7.86 -14.63 -37.11
N ALA A 540 -7.13 -13.72 -37.77
CA ALA A 540 -7.11 -12.30 -37.42
C ALA A 540 -8.49 -11.64 -37.59
N GLU A 541 -9.17 -11.89 -38.70
CA GLU A 541 -10.53 -11.37 -38.95
C GLU A 541 -11.56 -11.97 -37.98
N ALA A 542 -11.51 -13.29 -37.73
CA ALA A 542 -12.39 -13.94 -36.77
C ALA A 542 -12.18 -13.39 -35.35
N ARG A 543 -10.93 -13.06 -34.97
CA ARG A 543 -10.62 -12.43 -33.68
C ARG A 543 -11.22 -11.04 -33.59
N LYS A 544 -11.02 -10.21 -34.62
CA LYS A 544 -11.59 -8.86 -34.70
C LYS A 544 -13.13 -8.89 -34.63
N ALA A 545 -13.77 -9.83 -35.32
CA ALA A 545 -15.22 -10.02 -35.29
C ALA A 545 -15.71 -10.46 -33.89
N ALA A 546 -15.01 -11.41 -33.25
CA ALA A 546 -15.33 -11.84 -31.89
C ALA A 546 -15.19 -10.70 -30.87
N ASP A 547 -14.12 -9.91 -30.96
CA ASP A 547 -13.90 -8.75 -30.09
C ASP A 547 -14.98 -7.68 -30.29
N ALA A 548 -15.36 -7.39 -31.54
CA ALA A 548 -16.42 -6.44 -31.86
C ALA A 548 -17.80 -6.90 -31.35
N ALA A 549 -18.16 -8.16 -31.58
CA ALA A 549 -19.44 -8.73 -31.14
C ALA A 549 -19.52 -8.78 -29.60
N LYS A 550 -18.43 -9.16 -28.92
CA LYS A 550 -18.34 -9.10 -27.46
C LYS A 550 -18.53 -7.67 -26.94
N LYS A 551 -17.87 -6.69 -27.55
CA LYS A 551 -18.02 -5.28 -27.17
C LYS A 551 -19.46 -4.78 -27.32
N ALA A 552 -20.13 -5.15 -28.41
CA ALA A 552 -21.53 -4.81 -28.64
C ALA A 552 -22.46 -5.39 -27.55
N ALA A 553 -22.26 -6.66 -27.17
CA ALA A 553 -23.01 -7.28 -26.09
C ALA A 553 -22.74 -6.61 -24.73
N ASP A 554 -21.48 -6.26 -24.43
CA ASP A 554 -21.10 -5.55 -23.20
C ASP A 554 -21.66 -4.11 -23.15
N GLU A 555 -21.79 -3.44 -24.29
CA GLU A 555 -22.35 -2.10 -24.41
C GLU A 555 -23.84 -2.07 -24.02
N VAL A 556 -24.62 -3.08 -24.41
CA VAL A 556 -26.04 -3.19 -24.02
C VAL A 556 -26.22 -3.17 -22.50
N LEU A 557 -25.30 -3.82 -21.78
CA LEU A 557 -25.32 -3.95 -20.32
C LEU A 557 -24.80 -2.69 -19.62
N SER A 558 -23.83 -2.00 -20.23
CA SER A 558 -23.09 -0.89 -19.63
C SER A 558 -23.62 0.49 -20.02
N ARG A 559 -24.52 0.56 -21.02
CA ARG A 559 -25.20 1.79 -21.41
C ARG A 559 -26.10 2.30 -20.29
N ARG A 560 -25.99 3.60 -19.98
CA ARG A 560 -26.88 4.28 -19.02
C ARG A 560 -28.33 4.27 -19.53
N ARG A 561 -29.27 3.97 -18.63
CA ARG A 561 -30.71 4.02 -18.87
C ARG A 561 -31.34 4.91 -17.80
N GLU A 562 -32.12 5.90 -18.22
CA GLU A 562 -32.64 6.93 -17.31
C GLU A 562 -33.52 6.38 -16.17
N PRO A 563 -34.44 5.42 -16.39
CA PRO A 563 -35.22 4.81 -15.31
C PRO A 563 -34.37 4.11 -14.23
N LEU A 564 -33.13 3.72 -14.57
CA LEU A 564 -32.19 3.06 -13.66
C LEU A 564 -31.22 4.04 -13.00
N LYS A 565 -31.15 5.29 -13.49
CA LYS A 565 -30.10 6.28 -13.14
C LYS A 565 -28.68 5.72 -13.26
N GLY A 566 -28.48 4.77 -14.17
CA GLY A 566 -27.25 3.97 -14.32
C GLY A 566 -27.41 2.90 -15.39
N SER A 567 -26.46 1.98 -15.49
CA SER A 567 -26.55 0.85 -16.42
C SER A 567 -27.25 -0.35 -15.78
N VAL A 568 -27.64 -1.34 -16.60
CA VAL A 568 -28.18 -2.61 -16.08
C VAL A 568 -27.12 -3.37 -15.29
N ARG A 569 -25.85 -3.25 -15.70
CA ARG A 569 -24.72 -3.79 -14.95
C ARG A 569 -24.62 -3.19 -13.55
N ASP A 570 -24.65 -1.86 -13.46
CA ASP A 570 -24.57 -1.14 -12.18
C ASP A 570 -25.73 -1.51 -11.25
N LEU A 571 -26.93 -1.65 -11.81
CA LEU A 571 -28.11 -2.08 -11.07
C LEU A 571 -27.89 -3.47 -10.46
N VAL A 572 -27.58 -4.48 -11.28
CA VAL A 572 -27.50 -5.87 -10.85
C VAL A 572 -26.35 -6.10 -9.89
N GLU A 573 -25.14 -5.70 -10.28
CA GLU A 573 -23.95 -5.88 -9.43
C GLU A 573 -24.05 -5.03 -8.16
N GLY A 574 -24.63 -3.83 -8.25
CA GLY A 574 -24.90 -2.96 -7.10
C GLY A 574 -25.93 -3.57 -6.13
N THR A 575 -27.01 -4.18 -6.64
CA THR A 575 -28.00 -4.88 -5.81
C THR A 575 -27.38 -6.07 -5.09
N LEU A 576 -26.62 -6.92 -5.79
CA LEU A 576 -25.93 -8.06 -5.17
C LEU A 576 -24.97 -7.60 -4.06
N LYS A 577 -24.20 -6.54 -4.29
CA LYS A 577 -23.30 -5.95 -3.28
C LYS A 577 -24.07 -5.40 -2.08
N ARG A 578 -25.18 -4.67 -2.30
CA ARG A 578 -26.01 -4.13 -1.20
C ARG A 578 -26.66 -5.23 -0.37
N LEU A 579 -27.18 -6.27 -1.01
CA LEU A 579 -27.75 -7.43 -0.32
C LEU A 579 -26.70 -8.14 0.53
N ALA A 580 -25.51 -8.38 -0.03
CA ALA A 580 -24.42 -8.98 0.71
C ALA A 580 -23.96 -8.11 1.89
N ALA A 581 -23.94 -6.79 1.75
CA ALA A 581 -23.54 -5.88 2.82
C ALA A 581 -24.64 -5.65 3.87
N SER A 582 -25.86 -6.14 3.65
CA SER A 582 -26.99 -5.91 4.55
C SER A 582 -26.87 -6.77 5.82
N PRO A 583 -26.82 -6.17 7.03
CA PRO A 583 -26.79 -6.94 8.29
C PRO A 583 -28.11 -7.67 8.55
N THR A 584 -29.19 -7.30 7.86
CA THR A 584 -30.53 -7.89 7.99
C THR A 584 -30.90 -8.76 6.79
N PHE A 585 -29.95 -9.07 5.90
CA PHE A 585 -30.16 -9.94 4.73
C PHE A 585 -30.95 -11.21 5.05
N TRP A 586 -30.59 -11.90 6.13
CA TRP A 586 -31.29 -13.13 6.52
C TRP A 586 -32.71 -12.88 7.04
N PRO A 587 -32.94 -12.11 8.12
CA PRO A 587 -34.29 -11.94 8.65
C PRO A 587 -35.25 -11.28 7.64
N ASP A 588 -34.77 -10.34 6.81
CA ASP A 588 -35.61 -9.64 5.83
C ASP A 588 -36.04 -10.54 4.67
N HIS A 589 -35.31 -11.63 4.41
CA HIS A 589 -35.54 -12.50 3.25
C HIS A 589 -35.81 -13.97 3.63
N PHE A 590 -35.80 -14.31 4.92
CA PHE A 590 -35.89 -15.71 5.34
C PHE A 590 -37.18 -16.35 4.86
N LYS A 591 -38.32 -15.77 5.25
CA LYS A 591 -39.64 -16.33 4.99
C LYS A 591 -39.96 -16.44 3.50
N ASP A 592 -39.70 -15.37 2.75
CA ASP A 592 -40.21 -15.23 1.38
C ASP A 592 -39.25 -15.74 0.30
N VAL A 593 -37.96 -15.92 0.64
CA VAL A 593 -36.90 -16.23 -0.32
C VAL A 593 -36.03 -17.42 0.13
N ILE A 594 -35.52 -17.43 1.36
CA ILE A 594 -34.55 -18.44 1.81
C ILE A 594 -35.22 -19.76 2.22
N ALA A 595 -36.30 -19.71 3.01
CA ALA A 595 -37.01 -20.90 3.45
C ALA A 595 -37.55 -21.75 2.28
N PRO A 596 -38.15 -21.16 1.22
CA PRO A 596 -38.50 -21.91 0.02
C PRO A 596 -37.30 -22.55 -0.68
N ALA A 597 -36.14 -21.88 -0.73
CA ALA A 597 -34.94 -22.43 -1.33
C ALA A 597 -34.35 -23.61 -0.53
N ALA A 598 -34.57 -23.65 0.79
CA ALA A 598 -34.16 -24.72 1.68
C ALA A 598 -35.03 -25.99 1.57
N ALA A 599 -36.06 -26.01 0.70
CA ALA A 599 -36.80 -27.24 0.38
C ALA A 599 -35.93 -28.26 -0.39
N ASP A 600 -34.88 -27.78 -1.08
CA ASP A 600 -33.85 -28.63 -1.67
C ASP A 600 -32.82 -29.04 -0.61
N ALA A 601 -32.58 -30.35 -0.47
CA ALA A 601 -31.70 -30.89 0.57
C ALA A 601 -30.24 -30.42 0.44
N GLY A 602 -29.74 -30.26 -0.80
CA GLY A 602 -28.38 -29.78 -1.04
C GLY A 602 -28.21 -28.31 -0.65
N LYS A 603 -29.17 -27.46 -1.05
CA LYS A 603 -29.21 -26.04 -0.65
C LYS A 603 -29.39 -25.89 0.85
N ARG A 604 -30.24 -26.71 1.48
CA ARG A 604 -30.41 -26.72 2.93
C ARG A 604 -29.08 -27.00 3.65
N SER A 605 -28.40 -28.07 3.27
CA SER A 605 -27.10 -28.43 3.85
C SER A 605 -26.05 -27.32 3.69
N ALA A 606 -26.02 -26.66 2.52
CA ALA A 606 -25.14 -25.53 2.26
C ALA A 606 -25.48 -24.31 3.15
N LEU A 607 -26.77 -23.99 3.32
CA LEU A 607 -27.22 -22.91 4.20
C LEU A 607 -26.86 -23.18 5.67
N GLU A 608 -27.09 -24.41 6.15
CA GLU A 608 -26.72 -24.84 7.50
C GLU A 608 -25.20 -24.74 7.71
N THR A 609 -24.40 -25.18 6.75
CA THR A 609 -22.93 -25.08 6.80
C THR A 609 -22.47 -23.61 6.90
N SER A 610 -23.02 -22.72 6.08
CA SER A 610 -22.72 -21.29 6.13
C SER A 610 -23.13 -20.67 7.46
N ARG A 611 -24.31 -21.05 8.00
CA ARG A 611 -24.81 -20.59 9.30
C ARG A 611 -23.89 -21.06 10.44
N GLN A 612 -23.41 -22.30 10.40
CA GLN A 612 -22.53 -22.83 11.43
C GLN A 612 -21.18 -22.11 11.52
N ARG A 613 -20.72 -21.46 10.44
CA ARG A 613 -19.56 -20.56 10.52
C ARG A 613 -19.83 -19.35 11.41
N LEU A 614 -21.02 -18.75 11.34
CA LEU A 614 -21.38 -17.63 12.22
C LEU A 614 -21.43 -18.07 13.70
N VAL A 615 -21.90 -19.29 13.95
CA VAL A 615 -21.87 -19.91 15.30
C VAL A 615 -20.43 -20.13 15.76
N ALA A 616 -19.58 -20.69 14.92
CA ALA A 616 -18.16 -20.92 15.23
C ALA A 616 -17.37 -19.62 15.49
N PHE A 617 -17.79 -18.50 14.91
CA PHE A 617 -17.26 -17.17 15.19
C PHE A 617 -17.98 -16.43 16.34
N GLY A 618 -18.90 -17.10 17.03
CA GLY A 618 -19.61 -16.58 18.19
C GLY A 618 -20.58 -15.44 17.89
N LEU A 619 -21.05 -15.30 16.66
CA LEU A 619 -21.99 -14.25 16.26
C LEU A 619 -23.45 -14.72 16.29
N LEU A 620 -23.70 -16.02 16.18
CA LEU A 620 -25.04 -16.60 16.17
C LEU A 620 -25.15 -17.71 17.22
N LYS A 621 -26.30 -17.81 17.91
CA LYS A 621 -26.58 -18.98 18.74
C LYS A 621 -26.81 -20.22 17.88
N ASP A 622 -26.36 -21.38 18.35
CA ASP A 622 -26.71 -22.63 17.69
C ASP A 622 -28.20 -22.92 17.83
N GLY A 623 -28.79 -23.57 16.83
CA GLY A 623 -30.23 -23.72 16.71
C GLY A 623 -30.69 -24.14 15.32
N PRO A 624 -32.00 -24.29 15.11
CA PRO A 624 -32.56 -24.68 13.81
C PRO A 624 -32.33 -23.60 12.75
N LEU A 625 -32.47 -23.95 11.48
CA LEU A 625 -32.11 -23.08 10.34
C LEU A 625 -32.80 -21.71 10.39
N GLU A 626 -34.07 -21.67 10.78
CA GLU A 626 -34.89 -20.45 10.92
C GLU A 626 -34.45 -19.53 12.05
N SER A 627 -33.70 -20.03 13.04
CA SER A 627 -33.27 -19.21 14.18
C SER A 627 -32.18 -18.22 13.77
N TRP A 628 -32.41 -16.95 14.11
CA TRP A 628 -31.52 -15.82 13.79
C TRP A 628 -31.15 -14.99 15.03
N ASP A 629 -30.81 -15.69 16.11
CA ASP A 629 -30.46 -15.07 17.39
C ASP A 629 -29.00 -14.58 17.39
N LEU A 630 -28.81 -13.37 16.85
CA LEU A 630 -27.52 -12.70 16.85
C LEU A 630 -27.05 -12.39 18.28
N THR A 631 -25.74 -12.52 18.50
CA THR A 631 -25.07 -12.25 19.78
C THR A 631 -23.97 -11.19 19.61
N PRO A 632 -24.32 -9.93 19.24
CA PRO A 632 -23.32 -8.88 19.09
C PRO A 632 -22.55 -8.66 20.39
N VAL A 633 -21.23 -8.48 20.27
CA VAL A 633 -20.35 -8.28 21.43
C VAL A 633 -20.71 -7.01 22.21
N ARG A 634 -21.08 -5.92 21.51
CA ARG A 634 -21.46 -4.67 22.18
C ARG A 634 -22.79 -4.83 22.89
N ALA A 635 -22.81 -4.61 24.19
CA ALA A 635 -24.05 -4.51 24.97
C ALA A 635 -24.75 -3.17 24.71
N GLY A 636 -26.04 -3.05 25.04
CA GLY A 636 -26.77 -1.79 24.97
C GLY A 636 -28.20 -1.92 24.49
N ALA A 637 -28.92 -0.80 24.47
CA ALA A 637 -30.24 -0.68 23.86
C ALA A 637 -30.15 -0.71 22.32
N GLY A 638 -31.27 -0.98 21.66
CA GLY A 638 -31.36 -1.09 20.21
C GLY A 638 -31.34 -2.53 19.69
N THR A 639 -31.56 -2.67 18.39
CA THR A 639 -31.58 -3.94 17.68
C THR A 639 -30.19 -4.60 17.68
N ALA A 640 -30.15 -5.91 17.50
CA ALA A 640 -28.87 -6.62 17.36
C ALA A 640 -28.04 -6.06 16.18
N ALA A 641 -28.70 -5.66 15.08
CA ALA A 641 -28.06 -5.11 13.89
C ALA A 641 -27.37 -3.75 14.14
N GLU A 642 -27.95 -2.89 14.99
CA GLU A 642 -27.35 -1.61 15.38
C GLU A 642 -26.09 -1.80 16.25
N ARG A 643 -26.08 -2.85 17.07
CA ARG A 643 -24.97 -3.17 17.99
C ARG A 643 -23.82 -3.92 17.32
N LEU A 644 -23.94 -4.35 16.06
CA LEU A 644 -22.86 -5.07 15.36
C LEU A 644 -21.58 -4.25 15.27
N THR A 645 -20.48 -4.85 15.68
CA THR A 645 -19.10 -4.40 15.48
C THR A 645 -18.71 -4.43 13.99
N ALA A 646 -17.61 -3.77 13.63
CA ALA A 646 -17.08 -3.80 12.27
C ALA A 646 -16.74 -5.24 11.82
N SER A 647 -16.14 -6.06 12.69
CA SER A 647 -15.85 -7.46 12.36
C SER A 647 -17.10 -8.32 12.22
N GLU A 648 -18.17 -8.05 12.97
CA GLU A 648 -19.42 -8.83 12.84
C GLU A 648 -20.14 -8.53 11.52
N ARG A 649 -20.12 -7.26 11.08
CA ARG A 649 -20.62 -6.88 9.75
C ARG A 649 -19.84 -7.59 8.65
N VAL A 650 -18.53 -7.73 8.80
CA VAL A 650 -17.68 -8.51 7.90
C VAL A 650 -18.12 -9.98 7.84
N LEU A 651 -18.38 -10.62 8.99
CA LEU A 651 -18.83 -12.01 9.05
C LEU A 651 -20.20 -12.20 8.38
N LEU A 652 -21.15 -11.28 8.63
CA LEU A 652 -22.46 -11.30 7.96
C LEU A 652 -22.34 -11.09 6.46
N ALA A 653 -21.42 -10.21 6.01
CA ALA A 653 -21.20 -9.97 4.59
C ALA A 653 -20.59 -11.18 3.88
N GLN A 654 -19.65 -11.88 4.53
CA GLN A 654 -19.12 -13.15 4.04
C GLN A 654 -20.22 -14.20 3.89
N PHE A 655 -21.06 -14.34 4.91
CA PHE A 655 -22.20 -15.24 4.91
C PHE A 655 -23.19 -14.93 3.78
N ALA A 656 -23.63 -13.68 3.68
CA ALA A 656 -24.60 -13.27 2.66
C ALA A 656 -24.03 -13.42 1.25
N ALA A 657 -22.75 -13.07 1.02
CA ALA A 657 -22.09 -13.31 -0.27
C ALA A 657 -22.08 -14.79 -0.66
N GLU A 658 -21.75 -15.68 0.29
CA GLU A 658 -21.77 -17.13 0.07
C GLU A 658 -23.17 -17.65 -0.28
N VAL A 659 -24.19 -17.19 0.46
CA VAL A 659 -25.58 -17.57 0.23
C VAL A 659 -26.07 -17.08 -1.14
N LEU A 660 -25.82 -15.81 -1.48
CA LEU A 660 -26.17 -15.22 -2.78
C LEU A 660 -25.57 -16.02 -3.93
N SER A 661 -24.26 -16.26 -3.88
CA SER A 661 -23.54 -16.91 -4.97
C SER A 661 -23.88 -18.38 -5.14
N ARG A 662 -24.03 -19.14 -4.04
CA ARG A 662 -24.21 -20.61 -4.10
C ARG A 662 -25.67 -21.02 -4.23
N ILE A 663 -26.60 -20.24 -3.66
CA ILE A 663 -28.00 -20.64 -3.52
C ILE A 663 -28.89 -19.92 -4.55
N PHE A 664 -28.67 -18.62 -4.73
CA PHE A 664 -29.60 -17.77 -5.50
C PHE A 664 -29.14 -17.47 -6.92
N THR A 665 -27.84 -17.36 -7.16
CA THR A 665 -27.29 -17.11 -8.50
C THR A 665 -26.26 -18.15 -8.95
N PRO A 666 -26.45 -19.47 -8.70
CA PRO A 666 -25.45 -20.48 -9.05
C PRO A 666 -25.17 -20.45 -10.56
N ALA A 667 -23.89 -20.48 -10.93
CA ALA A 667 -23.37 -20.38 -12.30
C ALA A 667 -23.69 -19.07 -13.08
N ALA A 668 -24.66 -18.27 -12.63
CA ALA A 668 -25.06 -17.03 -13.27
C ALA A 668 -24.23 -15.83 -12.76
N ALA A 669 -24.04 -15.72 -11.44
CA ALA A 669 -23.26 -14.66 -10.83
C ALA A 669 -22.43 -15.17 -9.66
N THR A 670 -21.23 -14.61 -9.56
CA THR A 670 -20.32 -14.82 -8.43
C THR A 670 -20.43 -13.62 -7.51
N VAL A 671 -20.89 -13.86 -6.29
CA VAL A 671 -20.77 -12.90 -5.18
C VAL A 671 -19.73 -13.46 -4.24
N SER A 672 -18.63 -12.74 -4.09
CA SER A 672 -17.51 -13.20 -3.28
C SER A 672 -17.11 -12.14 -2.30
N TYR A 673 -16.69 -12.57 -1.12
CA TYR A 673 -16.03 -11.70 -0.17
C TYR A 673 -14.52 -11.86 -0.35
N LYS A 674 -13.85 -10.81 -0.81
CA LYS A 674 -12.39 -10.80 -0.96
C LYS A 674 -11.76 -10.04 0.18
N ARG A 675 -10.87 -10.70 0.91
CA ARG A 675 -10.06 -10.06 1.94
C ARG A 675 -9.19 -8.97 1.32
N ASN A 676 -9.05 -7.85 2.03
CA ASN A 676 -8.20 -6.76 1.60
C ASN A 676 -6.74 -7.21 1.51
N TYR A 677 -6.11 -6.97 0.35
CA TYR A 677 -4.71 -7.28 0.19
C TYR A 677 -3.85 -6.32 1.01
N VAL A 678 -2.95 -6.87 1.82
CA VAL A 678 -1.85 -6.15 2.47
C VAL A 678 -0.59 -6.93 2.19
N ASP A 679 0.50 -6.21 1.93
CA ASP A 679 1.80 -6.82 1.72
C ASP A 679 2.17 -7.75 2.88
N PRO A 680 2.47 -9.04 2.62
CA PRO A 680 2.89 -9.96 3.68
C PRO A 680 4.21 -9.57 4.37
N ARG A 681 5.04 -8.72 3.77
CA ARG A 681 6.22 -8.08 4.42
C ARG A 681 5.81 -7.04 5.47
N ILE A 682 4.56 -6.60 5.45
CA ILE A 682 3.99 -5.62 6.35
C ILE A 682 3.05 -6.29 7.35
N SER A 683 2.05 -7.04 6.91
CA SER A 683 1.16 -7.77 7.82
C SER A 683 0.68 -9.06 7.18
N VAL A 684 0.81 -10.15 7.92
CA VAL A 684 0.45 -11.49 7.45
C VAL A 684 -1.03 -11.75 7.72
N ALA A 685 -1.70 -12.38 6.75
CA ALA A 685 -3.10 -12.74 6.83
C ALA A 685 -3.38 -13.68 8.01
N LYS A 686 -4.40 -13.35 8.83
CA LYS A 686 -4.87 -14.17 9.96
C LYS A 686 -6.34 -14.53 9.76
N SER A 687 -6.80 -15.70 10.18
CA SER A 687 -8.18 -16.17 9.93
C SER A 687 -9.05 -16.20 11.18
N TRP A 688 -8.68 -15.43 12.21
CA TRP A 688 -9.41 -15.36 13.46
C TRP A 688 -9.94 -13.96 13.76
N ARG A 689 -10.80 -13.87 14.77
CA ARG A 689 -11.27 -12.65 15.42
C ARG A 689 -10.96 -12.74 16.90
N ASP A 690 -10.52 -11.62 17.48
CA ASP A 690 -10.30 -11.48 18.92
C ASP A 690 -11.35 -10.53 19.52
N VAL A 691 -11.99 -10.97 20.61
CA VAL A 691 -13.00 -10.22 21.38
C VAL A 691 -12.44 -9.95 22.78
N PHE A 692 -12.20 -8.68 23.09
CA PHE A 692 -11.51 -8.28 24.32
C PHE A 692 -12.45 -8.21 25.52
N ARG A 693 -11.90 -8.57 26.68
CA ARG A 693 -12.60 -8.54 27.97
C ARG A 693 -11.90 -7.58 28.92
N TYR A 694 -12.69 -6.84 29.68
CA TYR A 694 -12.21 -5.82 30.60
C TYR A 694 -12.75 -6.07 32.01
N GLY A 695 -11.93 -5.75 33.01
CA GLY A 695 -12.35 -5.74 34.40
C GLY A 695 -13.16 -4.49 34.76
N PRO A 696 -13.66 -4.40 36.00
CA PRO A 696 -14.49 -3.28 36.46
C PRO A 696 -13.78 -1.92 36.40
N THR A 697 -12.44 -1.91 36.46
CA THR A 697 -11.63 -0.66 36.40
C THR A 697 -11.23 -0.28 34.97
N GLY A 698 -11.76 -0.99 33.96
CA GLY A 698 -11.48 -0.72 32.54
C GLY A 698 -10.17 -1.33 32.04
N GLU A 699 -9.46 -2.10 32.87
CA GLU A 699 -8.23 -2.77 32.50
C GLU A 699 -8.52 -4.01 31.64
N CYS A 700 -7.74 -4.22 30.57
CA CYS A 700 -7.86 -5.45 29.79
C CYS A 700 -7.41 -6.65 30.63
N ILE A 701 -8.29 -7.66 30.74
CA ILE A 701 -8.06 -8.90 31.50
C ILE A 701 -7.84 -10.11 30.57
N GLY A 702 -7.97 -9.94 29.26
CA GLY A 702 -7.73 -10.96 28.25
C GLY A 702 -8.66 -10.83 27.05
N TRP A 703 -8.69 -11.85 26.18
CA TRP A 703 -9.61 -11.90 25.04
C TRP A 703 -10.09 -13.32 24.75
N THR A 704 -11.17 -13.42 23.99
CA THR A 704 -11.62 -14.66 23.37
C THR A 704 -11.20 -14.64 21.91
N ARG A 705 -10.49 -15.67 21.45
CA ARG A 705 -10.21 -15.88 20.05
C ARG A 705 -11.22 -16.86 19.45
N TYR A 706 -11.73 -16.51 18.27
CA TYR A 706 -12.51 -17.37 17.41
C TYR A 706 -11.77 -17.56 16.09
N ASP A 707 -11.35 -18.79 15.79
CA ASP A 707 -10.62 -19.13 14.56
C ASP A 707 -11.42 -19.96 13.55
N GLY A 708 -12.71 -20.13 13.83
CA GLY A 708 -13.64 -20.93 13.02
C GLY A 708 -13.67 -22.41 13.36
N SER A 709 -12.73 -22.91 14.18
CA SER A 709 -12.77 -24.29 14.68
C SER A 709 -13.05 -24.36 16.17
N ALA A 710 -12.48 -23.44 16.96
CA ALA A 710 -12.67 -23.40 18.40
C ALA A 710 -12.76 -21.97 18.93
N ARG A 711 -13.42 -21.85 20.08
CA ARG A 711 -13.36 -20.70 20.96
C ARG A 711 -12.23 -20.93 21.97
N THR A 712 -11.21 -20.08 21.96
CA THR A 712 -10.07 -20.18 22.89
C THR A 712 -9.97 -18.91 23.73
N GLU A 713 -9.80 -19.05 25.04
CA GLU A 713 -9.62 -17.89 25.92
C GLU A 713 -8.15 -17.61 26.22
N PHE A 714 -7.77 -16.36 26.09
CA PHE A 714 -6.44 -15.83 26.41
C PHE A 714 -6.53 -14.92 27.64
N ASN A 715 -5.53 -14.98 28.51
CA ASN A 715 -5.38 -14.04 29.62
C ASN A 715 -4.78 -12.69 29.15
N ALA A 716 -4.63 -11.74 30.07
CA ALA A 716 -4.08 -10.40 29.77
C ALA A 716 -2.64 -10.40 29.23
N TRP A 717 -1.92 -11.52 29.35
CA TRP A 717 -0.53 -11.70 28.96
C TRP A 717 -0.36 -12.45 27.63
N GLY A 718 -1.46 -12.88 27.01
CA GLY A 718 -1.44 -13.62 25.76
C GLY A 718 -1.18 -15.11 25.87
N LEU A 719 -1.41 -15.69 27.05
CA LEU A 719 -1.37 -17.14 27.25
C LEU A 719 -2.79 -17.72 27.21
N VAL A 720 -2.93 -18.94 26.69
CA VAL A 720 -4.19 -19.68 26.64
C VAL A 720 -4.56 -20.12 28.06
N VAL A 721 -5.76 -19.78 28.50
CA VAL A 721 -6.27 -20.15 29.84
C VAL A 721 -6.61 -21.63 29.86
N LEU A 722 -5.99 -22.38 30.77
CA LEU A 722 -6.24 -23.80 31.01
C LEU A 722 -7.18 -24.03 32.20
N GLU A 723 -7.06 -23.20 33.23
CA GLU A 723 -7.80 -23.33 34.49
C GLU A 723 -8.20 -21.96 35.03
N LYS A 724 -9.40 -21.89 35.62
CA LYS A 724 -9.93 -20.69 36.26
C LYS A 724 -10.38 -20.96 37.69
N ASP A 725 -10.34 -19.93 38.53
CA ASP A 725 -10.98 -19.97 39.84
C ASP A 725 -12.49 -19.72 39.78
N SER A 726 -13.16 -19.76 40.94
CA SER A 726 -14.61 -19.51 41.08
C SER A 726 -15.04 -18.10 40.70
N LEU A 727 -14.10 -17.13 40.64
CA LEU A 727 -14.35 -15.76 40.21
C LEU A 727 -14.07 -15.55 38.72
N GLY A 728 -13.75 -16.62 37.99
CA GLY A 728 -13.47 -16.63 36.55
C GLY A 728 -12.07 -16.15 36.18
N ARG A 729 -11.15 -16.02 37.16
CA ARG A 729 -9.79 -15.54 36.96
C ARG A 729 -8.85 -16.70 36.61
N CYS A 730 -7.80 -16.44 35.84
CA CYS A 730 -6.89 -17.45 35.32
C CYS A 730 -5.95 -18.01 36.41
N LEU A 731 -6.06 -19.30 36.75
CA LEU A 731 -5.11 -19.97 37.67
C LEU A 731 -3.91 -20.57 36.94
N LYS A 732 -4.13 -21.06 35.71
CA LYS A 732 -3.10 -21.74 34.91
C LYS A 732 -3.28 -21.37 33.45
N ALA A 733 -2.19 -20.97 32.80
CA ALA A 733 -2.19 -20.65 31.38
C ALA A 733 -1.00 -21.25 30.64
N GLN A 734 -1.17 -21.50 29.35
CA GLN A 734 -0.17 -22.08 28.47
C GLN A 734 0.33 -21.06 27.46
N GLU A 735 1.64 -21.05 27.24
CA GLU A 735 2.27 -20.23 26.20
C GLU A 735 1.79 -20.61 24.80
N VAL A 736 1.85 -19.65 23.88
CA VAL A 736 1.55 -19.88 22.46
C VAL A 736 2.69 -19.43 21.57
N ARG A 737 2.80 -20.06 20.41
CA ARG A 737 3.66 -19.64 19.32
C ARG A 737 2.82 -19.18 18.14
N TYR A 738 3.31 -18.18 17.44
CA TYR A 738 2.75 -17.66 16.20
C TYR A 738 3.72 -17.97 15.07
N GLU A 739 3.26 -18.74 14.08
CA GLU A 739 4.08 -19.29 13.02
C GLU A 739 3.46 -19.04 11.65
N LEU A 740 4.30 -18.84 10.65
CA LEU A 740 3.87 -18.74 9.27
C LEU A 740 3.57 -20.13 8.73
N ALA A 741 2.42 -20.28 8.09
CA ALA A 741 2.02 -21.48 7.38
C ALA A 741 1.71 -21.18 5.91
N GLY A 742 1.88 -22.18 5.05
CA GLY A 742 1.46 -22.11 3.65
C GLY A 742 2.35 -21.25 2.76
N THR A 743 3.65 -21.15 3.04
CA THR A 743 4.61 -20.62 2.06
C THR A 743 4.57 -21.50 0.81
N GLY A 744 3.91 -21.05 -0.25
CA GLY A 744 3.85 -21.79 -1.52
C GLY A 744 5.25 -21.98 -2.12
N LYS A 745 5.36 -22.80 -3.17
CA LYS A 745 6.61 -23.01 -3.95
C LYS A 745 7.00 -21.79 -4.82
N GLY A 746 6.56 -20.58 -4.47
CA GLY A 746 6.85 -19.34 -5.19
C GLY A 746 7.80 -18.43 -4.40
N PRO A 747 8.51 -17.49 -5.06
CA PRO A 747 9.33 -16.51 -4.35
C PRO A 747 8.46 -15.59 -3.49
N GLY A 748 8.79 -15.48 -2.20
CA GLY A 748 8.17 -14.54 -1.25
C GLY A 748 7.12 -15.14 -0.31
N LEU A 749 6.53 -14.27 0.53
CA LEU A 749 5.50 -14.60 1.53
C LEU A 749 4.07 -14.65 0.94
N SER A 750 3.93 -14.81 -0.37
CA SER A 750 2.63 -14.85 -1.04
C SER A 750 1.83 -16.09 -0.62
N GLY A 751 0.60 -15.88 -0.17
CA GLY A 751 -0.25 -16.94 0.38
C GLY A 751 0.09 -17.36 1.81
N ALA A 752 1.11 -16.75 2.44
CA ALA A 752 1.42 -17.02 3.83
C ALA A 752 0.25 -16.59 4.74
N THR A 753 -0.10 -17.49 5.65
CA THR A 753 -1.09 -17.24 6.70
C THR A 753 -0.44 -17.43 8.05
N MET A 754 -0.89 -16.67 9.04
CA MET A 754 -0.46 -16.88 10.42
C MET A 754 -1.27 -18.03 11.01
N LYS A 755 -0.58 -18.95 11.69
CA LYS A 755 -1.16 -19.95 12.58
C LYS A 755 -0.62 -19.77 13.98
N TRP A 756 -1.35 -20.28 14.96
CA TRP A 756 -0.91 -20.31 16.34
C TRP A 756 -0.99 -21.73 16.90
N THR A 757 -0.06 -22.09 17.77
CA THR A 757 0.03 -23.40 18.41
C THR A 757 0.37 -23.26 19.89
N LEU A 758 -0.03 -24.25 20.69
CA LEU A 758 0.35 -24.31 22.10
C LEU A 758 1.84 -24.65 22.23
N ALA A 759 2.54 -23.89 23.07
CA ALA A 759 3.91 -24.16 23.49
C ALA A 759 3.92 -24.91 24.83
N PRO A 760 5.01 -25.62 25.18
CA PRO A 760 5.05 -26.43 26.40
C PRO A 760 5.07 -25.61 27.71
N GLY A 761 5.36 -24.31 27.66
CA GLY A 761 5.43 -23.45 28.84
C GLY A 761 4.07 -23.28 29.51
N ILE A 762 3.99 -23.59 30.80
CA ILE A 762 2.79 -23.39 31.63
C ILE A 762 3.14 -22.42 32.75
N THR A 763 2.30 -21.40 32.92
CA THR A 763 2.42 -20.40 33.99
C THR A 763 1.25 -20.55 34.96
N GLN A 764 1.56 -20.54 36.26
CA GLN A 764 0.55 -20.47 37.33
C GLN A 764 0.45 -19.04 37.85
N TYR A 765 -0.75 -18.65 38.26
CA TYR A 765 -1.03 -17.31 38.75
C TYR A 765 -1.62 -17.35 40.16
N GLU A 766 -1.25 -16.37 40.97
CA GLU A 766 -1.85 -16.09 42.27
C GLU A 766 -2.37 -14.64 42.31
N TYR A 767 -3.33 -14.39 43.21
CA TYR A 767 -4.08 -13.13 43.28
C TYR A 767 -4.02 -12.54 44.68
N ALA A 768 -3.80 -11.23 44.78
CA ALA A 768 -3.67 -10.55 46.07
C ALA A 768 -4.98 -10.46 46.88
N GLY A 769 -6.13 -10.54 46.20
CA GLY A 769 -7.46 -10.49 46.80
C GLY A 769 -8.55 -10.64 45.74
N PRO A 770 -9.86 -10.59 46.10
CA PRO A 770 -10.97 -10.77 45.15
C PRO A 770 -11.03 -9.74 44.01
N ASP A 771 -10.54 -8.52 44.26
CA ASP A 771 -10.54 -7.42 43.29
C ASP A 771 -9.34 -7.46 42.32
N ASP A 772 -8.31 -8.25 42.64
CA ASP A 772 -7.20 -8.47 41.72
C ASP A 772 -7.67 -9.39 40.58
N ARG A 773 -7.78 -8.82 39.38
CA ARG A 773 -8.21 -9.52 38.16
C ARG A 773 -7.05 -9.92 37.25
N ARG A 774 -5.83 -9.45 37.50
CA ARG A 774 -4.65 -9.75 36.65
C ARG A 774 -3.75 -10.81 37.26
N GLY A 775 -3.64 -10.83 38.58
CA GLY A 775 -2.76 -11.73 39.31
C GLY A 775 -1.30 -11.49 38.99
N ARG A 776 -0.44 -12.27 39.63
CA ARG A 776 0.99 -12.34 39.35
C ARG A 776 1.40 -13.79 39.14
N VAL A 777 2.51 -13.99 38.44
CA VAL A 777 3.10 -15.33 38.29
C VAL A 777 3.51 -15.84 39.66
N LYS A 778 3.13 -17.08 39.96
CA LYS A 778 3.46 -17.78 41.19
C LYS A 778 4.92 -18.22 41.24
#